data_AF-A0A9J6ZJJ4-F1
#
_entry.id   AF-A0A9J6ZJJ4-F1
#
_cell.length_a   1.000
_cell.length_b   1.000
_cell.length_c   1.000
_cell.angle_alpha   90.00
_cell.angle_beta   90.00
_cell.angle_gamma   90.00
#
_symmetry.space_group_name_H-M   'P 1'
#
loop_
_entity.id
_entity.type
_entity.pdbx_description
1 polymer ?
#
loop_
_entity_poly.entity_id
_entity_poly.type
_entity_poly.pdbx_seq_one_letter_code
_entity_poly.pdbx_strand_id
1 'polypeptide(L)'
;MAGIGFELRKLFHKEGLINNVKAYAYSSLTTVGPMILCMLLIIGLQRVMSYNGSSYLEWELYIATVSYCFIFSIVVTSGISMVLTRYIADMLYQRQYSKLMSSYYGSLMIMIPVCSVIAATFLNGVEADFLYKVAAYFFFMFLVIIWIQGVYLSALKDYIRIARGFIIGAILALIVGWLVMYFFNVSTVVGALIGLDVGFLVIAILSGIHFQQKFPKADMKSYFEFLTYLKKHPTLFLAGCFVYSGVYLHNFVYWLSDQGAVIGEQFRVYMFYDVPVFYAFLSVMPTLVTFVVSVETSFYEKFKVYYLNILSGGTIQDIAAAKKQMQKTLTREISFLMEIQLLFTIVSIGLGIKFLPAIGFTMEQLDLFIILALAYFLFIMLFVFIHVLMYFDDQKGVFWTGLIFFILNIVCTYVMMSIGYDGLGIFIASFISIIIVISRLLYVLRNVDYFTFCSQPIHTVETKQKSSVKHKSGVLLSSLMIFIVVLTGCSYLEIEEADVQVQSTANLATIPQEIDTTLVEDKRIYERDDDGSLKTLYITVLPYTERDGEFDWYALNRQEDKATGRELNAIVQEGLSDGKGPKAGMFGYGTSIANASIGVRGNSAWSRVQKSYKIDLFDEAGQYMDQERLNLNKHIDDLSRLRNKLAFDLMEKIPNMTSLRTQFVQVYIKDLSNGQTNASYEDYGLYTHVEQPNKQFLKAHLLDPNANLYKVKFFEFNRYPDNIKDVTDRDYNVAKFEEIFEIKGREDHARLIEMLEAVNNYSIPIEETIDKYFDLDNFLTWTAMNIMMDNMDTDANNFFLYSPLNIDKWYFLPWDYDGGWELQRNLDFIRPYQAGISNYWGVILHNRYFRDDAHIELLKNKMDELAQYINRDTIQAQLDKYRGVVEPFLYRLPDMKYLPAQNSNFENELATILATPERGIERFLADLEKPKPFYMNDVVQNGQTLHFDWGVSFDLQDDKLLYTLTIATDKYMENIVHEKKGIKEIQYELKGLAKGNYFWSVIVEDEHGNKQDSFEMYIDSQEELFYGIRAFEVE
;
A
#
# COMPACT_ATOMS: atom_id res chain seq x y z
N MET A 1 -10.17 2.62 -14.94
CA MET A 1 -9.12 3.59 -14.56
C MET A 1 -8.26 3.12 -13.37
N ALA A 2 -8.51 1.92 -12.79
CA ALA A 2 -7.79 1.34 -11.65
C ALA A 2 -6.24 1.42 -11.72
N GLY A 3 -5.69 2.44 -11.08
CA GLY A 3 -4.34 2.95 -11.31
C GLY A 3 -3.72 3.61 -10.08
N ILE A 4 -4.12 4.85 -9.80
CA ILE A 4 -3.51 5.72 -8.77
C ILE A 4 -3.93 5.31 -7.34
N GLY A 5 -4.98 4.51 -7.19
CA GLY A 5 -5.60 4.22 -5.88
C GLY A 5 -4.67 3.70 -4.78
N PHE A 6 -3.52 3.10 -5.11
CA PHE A 6 -2.53 2.67 -4.12
C PHE A 6 -1.73 3.84 -3.52
N GLU A 7 -1.15 4.70 -4.38
CA GLU A 7 -0.42 5.90 -3.92
C GLU A 7 -1.36 6.91 -3.24
N LEU A 8 -2.59 7.05 -3.73
CA LEU A 8 -3.59 7.89 -3.08
C LEU A 8 -3.95 7.37 -1.67
N ARG A 9 -4.12 6.04 -1.49
CA ARG A 9 -4.27 5.46 -0.15
C ARG A 9 -3.05 5.72 0.73
N LYS A 10 -1.82 5.53 0.22
CA LYS A 10 -0.57 5.76 0.97
C LYS A 10 -0.48 7.20 1.49
N LEU A 11 -1.02 8.17 0.77
CA LEU A 11 -1.07 9.58 1.19
C LEU A 11 -2.26 9.91 2.10
N PHE A 12 -3.47 9.43 1.80
CA PHE A 12 -4.67 9.63 2.62
C PHE A 12 -4.70 8.82 3.93
N HIS A 13 -3.84 7.81 4.10
CA HIS A 13 -3.70 7.07 5.36
C HIS A 13 -2.85 7.78 6.42
N LYS A 14 -2.10 8.83 6.07
CA LYS A 14 -1.38 9.63 7.07
C LYS A 14 -2.31 10.72 7.60
N GLU A 15 -2.56 10.72 8.90
CA GLU A 15 -3.53 11.61 9.53
C GLU A 15 -3.03 13.06 9.68
N GLY A 16 -3.97 13.95 9.98
CA GLY A 16 -3.72 15.39 10.10
C GLY A 16 -3.98 16.17 8.80
N LEU A 17 -4.44 17.41 8.97
CA LEU A 17 -4.91 18.29 7.90
C LEU A 17 -3.86 18.50 6.79
N ILE A 18 -2.57 18.60 7.17
CA ILE A 18 -1.44 18.76 6.24
C ILE A 18 -1.25 17.52 5.34
N ASN A 19 -1.47 16.32 5.85
CA ASN A 19 -1.29 15.09 5.08
C ASN A 19 -2.46 14.85 4.12
N ASN A 20 -3.69 15.16 4.55
CA ASN A 20 -4.84 15.25 3.63
C ASN A 20 -4.61 16.31 2.52
N VAL A 21 -4.05 17.47 2.85
CA VAL A 21 -3.67 18.49 1.85
C VAL A 21 -2.58 17.96 0.90
N LYS A 22 -1.56 17.24 1.38
CA LYS A 22 -0.56 16.58 0.51
C LYS A 22 -1.20 15.54 -0.41
N ALA A 23 -2.15 14.75 0.09
CA ALA A 23 -2.86 13.72 -0.68
C ALA A 23 -3.74 14.33 -1.78
N TYR A 24 -4.52 15.38 -1.46
CA TYR A 24 -5.27 16.16 -2.45
C TYR A 24 -4.36 16.91 -3.43
N ALA A 25 -3.22 17.45 -2.99
CA ALA A 25 -2.25 18.12 -3.85
C ALA A 25 -1.58 17.13 -4.84
N TYR A 26 -1.22 15.93 -4.39
CA TYR A 26 -0.72 14.87 -5.26
C TYR A 26 -1.80 14.42 -6.25
N SER A 27 -3.02 14.16 -5.78
CA SER A 27 -4.14 13.80 -6.66
C SER A 27 -4.44 14.88 -7.70
N SER A 28 -4.37 16.16 -7.31
CA SER A 28 -4.49 17.30 -8.20
C SER A 28 -3.37 17.32 -9.25
N LEU A 29 -2.11 17.19 -8.82
CA LEU A 29 -0.94 17.12 -9.70
C LEU A 29 -1.00 15.97 -10.71
N THR A 30 -1.55 14.81 -10.32
CA THR A 30 -1.67 13.64 -11.21
C THR A 30 -2.90 13.66 -12.10
N THR A 31 -4.00 14.29 -11.67
CA THR A 31 -5.30 14.26 -12.38
C THR A 31 -5.53 15.49 -13.26
N VAL A 32 -5.22 16.68 -12.74
CA VAL A 32 -5.51 17.98 -13.38
C VAL A 32 -4.23 18.80 -13.62
N GLY A 33 -3.12 18.46 -12.96
CA GLY A 33 -1.81 19.08 -13.10
C GLY A 33 -1.34 19.28 -14.55
N PRO A 34 -1.41 18.28 -15.45
CA PRO A 34 -1.07 18.47 -16.86
C PRO A 34 -1.92 19.54 -17.56
N MET A 35 -3.21 19.64 -17.24
CA MET A 35 -4.12 20.65 -17.78
C MET A 35 -3.80 22.05 -17.26
N ILE A 36 -3.52 22.18 -15.94
CA ILE A 36 -3.09 23.42 -15.31
C ILE A 36 -1.73 23.88 -15.87
N LEU A 37 -0.79 22.96 -16.08
CA LEU A 37 0.51 23.26 -16.70
C LEU A 37 0.35 23.73 -18.16
N CYS A 38 -0.55 23.13 -18.94
CA CYS A 38 -0.87 23.63 -20.29
C CYS A 38 -1.49 25.03 -20.24
N MET A 39 -2.44 25.28 -19.34
CA MET A 39 -3.07 26.60 -19.17
C MET A 39 -2.04 27.68 -18.76
N LEU A 40 -1.17 27.38 -17.79
CA LEU A 40 -0.08 28.27 -17.38
C LEU A 40 0.96 28.49 -18.49
N LEU A 41 1.25 27.47 -19.30
CA LEU A 41 2.12 27.58 -20.47
C LEU A 41 1.52 28.50 -21.55
N ILE A 42 0.24 28.34 -21.86
CA ILE A 42 -0.46 29.16 -22.87
C ILE A 42 -0.43 30.64 -22.45
N ILE A 43 -0.77 30.93 -21.19
CA ILE A 43 -0.73 32.28 -20.59
C ILE A 43 0.71 32.81 -20.51
N GLY A 44 1.70 31.94 -20.21
CA GLY A 44 3.11 32.31 -20.16
C GLY A 44 3.65 32.72 -21.53
N LEU A 45 3.37 31.94 -22.59
CA LEU A 45 3.74 32.27 -23.97
C LEU A 45 3.01 33.52 -24.48
N GLN A 46 1.71 33.64 -24.20
CA GLN A 46 0.93 34.85 -24.45
C GLN A 46 1.58 36.09 -23.81
N ARG A 47 2.09 35.97 -22.57
CA ARG A 47 2.81 37.06 -21.89
C ARG A 47 4.19 37.34 -22.49
N VAL A 48 4.89 36.33 -22.99
CA VAL A 48 6.15 36.47 -23.74
C VAL A 48 5.91 37.16 -25.08
N MET A 49 4.83 36.85 -25.80
CA MET A 49 4.40 37.58 -27.00
C MET A 49 4.20 39.08 -26.69
N SER A 50 3.42 39.40 -25.65
CA SER A 50 3.20 40.80 -25.24
C SER A 50 4.48 41.54 -24.83
N TYR A 51 5.48 40.84 -24.29
CA TYR A 51 6.78 41.45 -23.98
C TYR A 51 7.62 41.75 -25.22
N ASN A 52 7.49 40.93 -26.27
CA ASN A 52 8.15 41.14 -27.57
C ASN A 52 7.32 42.00 -28.55
N GLY A 53 6.30 42.72 -28.06
CA GLY A 53 5.56 43.71 -28.85
C GLY A 53 4.46 43.15 -29.76
N SER A 54 3.88 41.99 -29.43
CA SER A 54 2.79 41.39 -30.22
C SER A 54 1.58 42.30 -30.41
N SER A 55 0.98 42.31 -31.61
CA SER A 55 -0.26 43.04 -31.86
C SER A 55 -1.50 42.34 -31.27
N TYR A 56 -2.63 43.05 -31.23
CA TYR A 56 -3.92 42.48 -30.82
C TYR A 56 -4.35 41.32 -31.75
N LEU A 57 -4.20 41.50 -33.06
CA LEU A 57 -4.47 40.46 -34.06
C LEU A 57 -3.61 39.21 -33.88
N GLU A 58 -2.33 39.36 -33.51
CA GLU A 58 -1.47 38.23 -33.19
C GLU A 58 -1.95 37.49 -31.93
N TRP A 59 -2.36 38.23 -30.90
CA TRP A 59 -2.88 37.70 -29.64
C TRP A 59 -4.19 36.92 -29.85
N GLU A 60 -5.13 37.46 -30.63
CA GLU A 60 -6.38 36.79 -31.01
C GLU A 60 -6.13 35.55 -31.86
N LEU A 61 -5.31 35.65 -32.91
CA LEU A 61 -4.96 34.51 -33.77
C LEU A 61 -4.31 33.39 -32.98
N TYR A 62 -3.42 33.69 -32.03
CA TYR A 62 -2.82 32.70 -31.12
C TYR A 62 -3.90 31.97 -30.29
N ILE A 63 -4.79 32.71 -29.62
CA ILE A 63 -5.84 32.10 -28.76
C ILE A 63 -6.82 31.26 -29.61
N ALA A 64 -7.24 31.77 -30.77
CA ALA A 64 -8.11 31.04 -31.69
C ALA A 64 -7.46 29.74 -32.17
N THR A 65 -6.19 29.81 -32.60
CA THR A 65 -5.39 28.65 -33.02
C THR A 65 -5.29 27.62 -31.91
N VAL A 66 -4.89 28.03 -30.71
CA VAL A 66 -4.70 27.13 -29.57
C VAL A 66 -6.02 26.48 -29.16
N SER A 67 -7.09 27.28 -29.02
CA SER A 67 -8.43 26.80 -28.64
C SER A 67 -8.97 25.78 -29.65
N TYR A 68 -8.92 26.09 -30.95
CA TYR A 68 -9.31 25.16 -32.01
C TYR A 68 -8.47 23.88 -31.98
N CYS A 69 -7.16 24.00 -31.80
CA CYS A 69 -6.27 22.85 -31.77
C CYS A 69 -6.59 21.92 -30.60
N PHE A 70 -6.83 22.43 -29.39
CA PHE A 70 -7.28 21.63 -28.24
C PHE A 70 -8.66 21.00 -28.48
N ILE A 71 -9.65 21.80 -28.86
CA ILE A 71 -11.05 21.37 -29.00
C ILE A 71 -11.20 20.30 -30.09
N PHE A 72 -10.69 20.53 -31.30
CA PHE A 72 -10.91 19.60 -32.40
C PHE A 72 -10.03 18.35 -32.31
N SER A 73 -8.86 18.41 -31.69
CA SER A 73 -8.02 17.20 -31.50
C SER A 73 -8.62 16.24 -30.47
N ILE A 74 -9.19 16.72 -29.36
CA ILE A 74 -9.87 15.86 -28.39
C ILE A 74 -11.19 15.32 -28.96
N VAL A 75 -11.98 16.16 -29.65
CA VAL A 75 -13.24 15.75 -30.28
C VAL A 75 -13.01 14.68 -31.36
N VAL A 76 -12.03 14.83 -32.25
CA VAL A 76 -11.75 13.86 -33.33
C VAL A 76 -11.16 12.54 -32.80
N THR A 77 -10.37 12.56 -31.71
CA THR A 77 -9.81 11.33 -31.11
C THR A 77 -10.80 10.57 -30.20
N SER A 78 -11.71 11.28 -29.54
CA SER A 78 -12.64 10.78 -28.50
C SER A 78 -13.22 9.37 -28.71
N GLY A 79 -13.81 9.11 -29.88
CA GLY A 79 -14.48 7.84 -30.18
C GLY A 79 -13.51 6.65 -30.26
N ILE A 80 -12.30 6.85 -30.79
CA ILE A 80 -11.24 5.84 -30.78
C ILE A 80 -10.64 5.71 -29.38
N SER A 81 -10.46 6.81 -28.65
CA SER A 81 -9.97 6.78 -27.25
C SER A 81 -10.86 5.93 -26.33
N MET A 82 -12.19 6.00 -26.45
CA MET A 82 -13.12 5.13 -25.71
C MET A 82 -12.94 3.64 -26.05
N VAL A 83 -12.79 3.32 -27.34
CA VAL A 83 -12.62 1.93 -27.81
C VAL A 83 -11.26 1.37 -27.37
N LEU A 84 -10.20 2.17 -27.46
CA LEU A 84 -8.87 1.83 -26.95
C LEU A 84 -8.88 1.62 -25.44
N THR A 85 -9.57 2.49 -24.67
CA THR A 85 -9.71 2.34 -23.21
C THR A 85 -10.26 0.96 -22.85
N ARG A 86 -11.31 0.49 -23.55
CA ARG A 86 -11.86 -0.84 -23.29
C ARG A 86 -10.97 -1.97 -23.81
N TYR A 87 -10.33 -1.82 -24.97
CA TYR A 87 -9.38 -2.80 -25.49
C TYR A 87 -8.20 -3.02 -24.52
N ILE A 88 -7.61 -1.93 -24.03
CA ILE A 88 -6.52 -1.94 -23.05
C ILE A 88 -6.97 -2.64 -21.76
N ALA A 89 -8.16 -2.34 -21.24
CA ALA A 89 -8.70 -3.00 -20.05
C ALA A 89 -8.84 -4.53 -20.24
N ASP A 90 -9.42 -4.99 -21.35
CA ASP A 90 -9.54 -6.43 -21.66
C ASP A 90 -8.14 -7.08 -21.83
N MET A 91 -7.17 -6.40 -22.47
CA MET A 91 -5.82 -6.95 -22.68
C MET A 91 -4.97 -6.99 -21.40
N LEU A 92 -5.10 -6.01 -20.51
CA LEU A 92 -4.47 -6.02 -19.18
C LEU A 92 -5.03 -7.15 -18.32
N TYR A 93 -6.36 -7.33 -18.30
CA TYR A 93 -7.01 -8.43 -17.59
C TYR A 93 -6.55 -9.81 -18.10
N GLN A 94 -6.43 -9.97 -19.43
CA GLN A 94 -5.92 -11.18 -20.07
C GLN A 94 -4.38 -11.33 -20.05
N ARG A 95 -3.65 -10.40 -19.40
CA ARG A 95 -2.18 -10.36 -19.34
C ARG A 95 -1.46 -10.32 -20.72
N GLN A 96 -2.13 -9.87 -21.79
CA GLN A 96 -1.62 -9.86 -23.17
C GLN A 96 -0.83 -8.57 -23.48
N TYR A 97 0.22 -8.30 -22.70
CA TYR A 97 0.87 -6.99 -22.66
C TYR A 97 1.49 -6.50 -23.99
N SER A 98 1.95 -7.40 -24.86
CA SER A 98 2.51 -7.05 -26.18
C SER A 98 1.49 -6.36 -27.10
N LYS A 99 0.18 -6.58 -26.90
CA LYS A 99 -0.88 -5.98 -27.72
C LYS A 99 -1.13 -4.50 -27.41
N LEU A 100 -0.69 -3.99 -26.26
CA LEU A 100 -0.83 -2.57 -25.93
C LEU A 100 0.03 -1.72 -26.89
N MET A 101 1.32 -2.00 -27.03
CA MET A 101 2.18 -1.28 -27.98
C MET A 101 1.74 -1.48 -29.43
N SER A 102 1.24 -2.67 -29.79
CA SER A 102 0.67 -2.91 -31.13
C SER A 102 -0.52 -1.98 -31.42
N SER A 103 -1.51 -1.92 -30.53
CA SER A 103 -2.67 -1.03 -30.72
C SER A 103 -2.32 0.46 -30.64
N TYR A 104 -1.29 0.84 -29.89
CA TYR A 104 -0.79 2.22 -29.85
C TYR A 104 -0.26 2.65 -31.23
N TYR A 105 0.63 1.86 -31.83
CA TYR A 105 1.12 2.17 -33.18
C TYR A 105 0.03 2.08 -34.24
N GLY A 106 -0.84 1.06 -34.18
CA GLY A 106 -1.94 0.91 -35.12
C GLY A 106 -3.02 2.00 -35.03
N SER A 107 -3.26 2.58 -33.85
CA SER A 107 -4.18 3.72 -33.70
C SER A 107 -3.56 5.02 -34.18
N LEU A 108 -2.27 5.29 -33.89
CA LEU A 108 -1.57 6.44 -34.48
C LEU A 108 -1.50 6.35 -36.02
N MET A 109 -1.26 5.17 -36.60
CA MET A 109 -1.29 4.96 -38.06
C MET A 109 -2.63 5.27 -38.72
N ILE A 110 -3.72 5.35 -37.96
CA ILE A 110 -5.06 5.73 -38.46
C ILE A 110 -5.35 7.20 -38.14
N MET A 111 -5.12 7.63 -36.90
CA MET A 111 -5.43 8.99 -36.47
C MET A 111 -4.56 10.04 -37.13
N ILE A 112 -3.25 9.79 -37.31
CA ILE A 112 -2.33 10.76 -37.91
C ILE A 112 -2.79 11.12 -39.34
N PRO A 113 -2.98 10.19 -40.30
CA PRO A 113 -3.44 10.55 -41.64
C PRO A 113 -4.81 11.24 -41.68
N VAL A 114 -5.77 10.82 -40.85
CA VAL A 114 -7.11 11.43 -40.80
C VAL A 114 -7.05 12.86 -40.28
N CYS A 115 -6.36 13.09 -39.17
CA CYS A 115 -6.16 14.41 -38.59
C CYS A 115 -5.33 15.33 -39.51
N SER A 116 -4.31 14.79 -40.20
CA SER A 116 -3.52 15.53 -41.19
C SER A 116 -4.39 16.12 -42.30
N VAL A 117 -5.33 15.33 -42.86
CA VAL A 117 -6.22 15.81 -43.93
C VAL A 117 -7.18 16.88 -43.42
N ILE A 118 -7.73 16.72 -42.21
CA ILE A 118 -8.62 17.71 -41.58
C ILE A 118 -7.86 19.03 -41.37
N ALA A 119 -6.70 18.99 -40.72
CA ALA A 119 -5.89 20.17 -40.42
C ALA A 119 -5.40 20.88 -41.69
N ALA A 120 -4.88 20.14 -42.68
CA ALA A 120 -4.42 20.73 -43.94
C ALA A 120 -5.57 21.36 -44.75
N THR A 121 -6.78 20.79 -44.69
CA THR A 121 -7.97 21.37 -45.35
C THR A 121 -8.40 22.68 -44.68
N PHE A 122 -8.44 22.71 -43.35
CA PHE A 122 -8.81 23.91 -42.58
C PHE A 122 -7.76 25.02 -42.73
N LEU A 123 -6.48 24.71 -42.50
CA LEU A 123 -5.38 25.68 -42.58
C LEU A 123 -5.13 26.23 -43.99
N ASN A 124 -5.65 25.57 -45.03
CA ASN A 124 -5.65 26.15 -46.38
C ASN A 124 -6.51 27.43 -46.45
N GLY A 125 -7.65 27.47 -45.75
CA GLY A 125 -8.57 28.61 -45.73
C GLY A 125 -8.11 29.79 -44.87
N VAL A 126 -7.28 29.55 -43.84
CA VAL A 126 -6.77 30.63 -42.94
C VAL A 126 -5.92 31.63 -43.72
N GLU A 127 -6.14 32.93 -43.59
CA GLU A 127 -5.23 33.96 -44.12
C GLU A 127 -4.09 34.24 -43.13
N ALA A 128 -2.95 33.57 -43.34
CA ALA A 128 -1.75 33.71 -42.52
C ALA A 128 -0.50 33.12 -43.22
N ASP A 129 0.69 33.48 -42.73
CA ASP A 129 1.98 33.02 -43.24
C ASP A 129 2.13 31.49 -43.31
N PHE A 130 2.88 31.00 -44.30
CA PHE A 130 3.18 29.57 -44.45
C PHE A 130 3.81 28.96 -43.19
N LEU A 131 4.71 29.68 -42.51
CA LEU A 131 5.37 29.19 -41.30
C LEU A 131 4.40 29.07 -40.12
N TYR A 132 3.42 29.99 -40.00
CA TYR A 132 2.32 29.87 -39.05
C TYR A 132 1.47 28.63 -39.37
N LYS A 133 1.10 28.41 -40.64
CA LYS A 133 0.29 27.25 -41.05
C LYS A 133 0.99 25.93 -40.73
N VAL A 134 2.31 25.86 -40.92
CA VAL A 134 3.13 24.69 -40.56
C VAL A 134 3.17 24.46 -39.04
N ALA A 135 3.35 25.50 -38.23
CA ALA A 135 3.39 25.36 -36.77
C ALA A 135 2.00 25.00 -36.19
N ALA A 136 0.92 25.66 -36.64
CA ALA A 136 -0.45 25.31 -36.25
C ALA A 136 -0.81 23.87 -36.63
N TYR A 137 -0.35 23.39 -37.79
CA TYR A 137 -0.48 21.99 -38.20
C TYR A 137 0.27 21.05 -37.24
N PHE A 138 1.54 21.31 -36.93
CA PHE A 138 2.31 20.45 -36.02
C PHE A 138 1.71 20.42 -34.60
N PHE A 139 1.25 21.56 -34.09
CA PHE A 139 0.65 21.63 -32.75
C PHE A 139 -0.61 20.77 -32.64
N PHE A 140 -1.50 20.83 -33.64
CA PHE A 140 -2.66 19.93 -33.73
C PHE A 140 -2.25 18.46 -33.77
N MET A 141 -1.21 18.13 -34.53
CA MET A 141 -0.73 16.76 -34.68
C MET A 141 -0.07 16.21 -33.40
N PHE A 142 0.66 17.04 -32.64
CA PHE A 142 1.22 16.64 -31.34
C PHE A 142 0.12 16.47 -30.29
N LEU A 143 -0.93 17.30 -30.29
CA LEU A 143 -2.11 17.09 -29.45
C LEU A 143 -2.81 15.76 -29.77
N VAL A 144 -3.03 15.44 -31.05
CA VAL A 144 -3.60 14.14 -31.47
C VAL A 144 -2.76 12.95 -30.97
N ILE A 145 -1.43 13.06 -31.00
CA ILE A 145 -0.53 12.04 -30.43
C ILE A 145 -0.71 11.97 -28.91
N ILE A 146 -0.70 13.10 -28.20
CA ILE A 146 -0.80 13.16 -26.74
C ILE A 146 -2.16 12.65 -26.22
N TRP A 147 -3.28 12.90 -26.92
CA TRP A 147 -4.58 12.34 -26.53
C TRP A 147 -4.61 10.81 -26.63
N ILE A 148 -4.06 10.24 -27.71
CA ILE A 148 -3.95 8.78 -27.85
C ILE A 148 -2.98 8.21 -26.81
N GLN A 149 -1.84 8.87 -26.58
CA GLN A 149 -0.89 8.51 -25.52
C GLN A 149 -1.53 8.51 -24.13
N GLY A 150 -2.36 9.51 -23.81
CA GLY A 150 -3.06 9.65 -22.52
C GLY A 150 -3.86 8.40 -22.12
N VAL A 151 -4.47 7.73 -23.10
CA VAL A 151 -5.19 6.46 -22.89
C VAL A 151 -4.25 5.38 -22.34
N TYR A 152 -3.06 5.23 -22.92
CA TYR A 152 -2.04 4.26 -22.48
C TYR A 152 -1.31 4.68 -21.21
N LEU A 153 -1.13 5.99 -20.98
CA LEU A 153 -0.54 6.52 -19.75
C LEU A 153 -1.39 6.14 -18.53
N SER A 154 -2.72 6.10 -18.66
CA SER A 154 -3.62 5.65 -17.59
C SER A 154 -3.40 4.20 -17.13
N ALA A 155 -2.74 3.37 -17.95
CA ALA A 155 -2.39 1.99 -17.62
C ALA A 155 -1.02 1.84 -16.95
N LEU A 156 -0.12 2.83 -17.07
CA LEU A 156 1.29 2.73 -16.64
C LEU A 156 1.53 3.05 -15.16
N LYS A 157 0.59 3.76 -14.52
CA LYS A 157 0.56 4.08 -13.07
C LYS A 157 1.69 5.00 -12.53
N ASP A 158 2.67 5.38 -13.33
CA ASP A 158 3.76 6.30 -12.97
C ASP A 158 3.39 7.77 -13.31
N TYR A 159 2.43 8.32 -12.55
CA TYR A 159 1.90 9.66 -12.82
C TYR A 159 2.86 10.81 -12.46
N ILE A 160 3.82 10.56 -11.56
CA ILE A 160 4.86 11.54 -11.22
C ILE A 160 5.76 11.78 -12.44
N ARG A 161 6.16 10.72 -13.15
CA ARG A 161 6.98 10.84 -14.36
C ARG A 161 6.24 11.56 -15.51
N ILE A 162 4.94 11.35 -15.63
CA ILE A 162 4.08 12.11 -16.57
C ILE A 162 4.12 13.60 -16.21
N ALA A 163 3.83 13.97 -14.96
CA ALA A 163 3.83 15.37 -14.52
C ALA A 163 5.20 16.04 -14.73
N ARG A 164 6.31 15.34 -14.43
CA ARG A 164 7.68 15.81 -14.73
C ARG A 164 7.88 16.06 -16.23
N GLY A 165 7.37 15.20 -17.10
CA GLY A 165 7.42 15.39 -18.55
C GLY A 165 6.70 16.66 -19.01
N PHE A 166 5.51 16.93 -18.48
CA PHE A 166 4.76 18.16 -18.76
C PHE A 166 5.48 19.42 -18.23
N ILE A 167 6.09 19.37 -17.05
CA ILE A 167 6.90 20.48 -16.50
C ILE A 167 8.10 20.78 -17.41
N ILE A 168 8.85 19.74 -17.82
CA ILE A 168 10.01 19.89 -18.71
C ILE A 168 9.58 20.47 -20.07
N GLY A 169 8.50 19.95 -20.66
CA GLY A 169 7.95 20.46 -21.91
C GLY A 169 7.50 21.92 -21.84
N ALA A 170 6.83 22.31 -20.75
CA ALA A 170 6.38 23.69 -20.56
C ALA A 170 7.54 24.67 -20.36
N ILE A 171 8.56 24.30 -19.58
CA ILE A 171 9.77 25.13 -19.40
C ILE A 171 10.51 25.29 -20.73
N LEU A 172 10.69 24.20 -21.49
CA LEU A 172 11.33 24.27 -22.81
C LEU A 172 10.52 25.06 -23.82
N ALA A 173 9.19 24.96 -23.81
CA ALA A 173 8.32 25.75 -24.68
C ALA A 173 8.44 27.26 -24.43
N LEU A 174 8.47 27.69 -23.16
CA LEU A 174 8.68 29.10 -22.80
C LEU A 174 10.07 29.60 -23.22
N ILE A 175 11.12 28.81 -22.97
CA ILE A 175 12.50 29.16 -23.34
C ILE A 175 12.64 29.24 -24.86
N VAL A 176 12.17 28.23 -25.60
CA VAL A 176 12.26 28.19 -27.07
C VAL A 176 11.40 29.27 -27.71
N GLY A 177 10.17 29.48 -27.23
CA GLY A 177 9.31 30.56 -27.74
C GLY A 177 9.95 31.94 -27.58
N TRP A 178 10.53 32.22 -26.42
CA TRP A 178 11.29 33.46 -26.18
C TRP A 178 12.54 33.55 -27.08
N LEU A 179 13.35 32.50 -27.17
CA LEU A 179 14.54 32.47 -28.03
C LEU A 179 14.20 32.67 -29.51
N VAL A 180 13.10 32.09 -30.00
CA VAL A 180 12.66 32.22 -31.39
C VAL A 180 12.23 33.65 -31.67
N MET A 181 11.40 34.27 -30.82
CA MET A 181 11.00 35.68 -30.97
C MET A 181 12.18 36.66 -30.86
N TYR A 182 13.19 36.34 -30.04
CA TYR A 182 14.32 37.23 -29.78
C TYR A 182 15.43 37.15 -30.84
N PHE A 183 15.72 35.96 -31.38
CA PHE A 183 16.84 35.75 -32.32
C PHE A 183 16.41 35.61 -33.79
N PHE A 184 15.14 35.36 -34.09
CA PHE A 184 14.64 35.17 -35.46
C PHE A 184 13.56 36.20 -35.78
N ASN A 185 13.66 36.83 -36.95
CA ASN A 185 12.71 37.83 -37.41
C ASN A 185 11.42 37.15 -37.95
N VAL A 186 10.63 36.59 -37.05
CA VAL A 186 9.33 35.93 -37.29
C VAL A 186 8.23 36.60 -36.46
N SER A 187 6.97 36.43 -36.86
CA SER A 187 5.81 36.91 -36.08
C SER A 187 5.75 36.26 -34.68
N THR A 188 5.21 36.98 -33.70
CA THR A 188 5.18 36.53 -32.31
C THR A 188 4.30 35.29 -32.14
N VAL A 189 3.24 35.17 -32.93
CA VAL A 189 2.40 33.95 -33.02
C VAL A 189 3.22 32.75 -33.46
N VAL A 190 4.06 32.90 -34.49
CA VAL A 190 4.94 31.83 -34.99
C VAL A 190 5.95 31.43 -33.93
N GLY A 191 6.56 32.39 -33.23
CA GLY A 191 7.45 32.11 -32.10
C GLY A 191 6.76 31.32 -30.98
N ALA A 192 5.52 31.69 -30.63
CA ALA A 192 4.76 31.00 -29.59
C ALA A 192 4.32 29.59 -30.01
N LEU A 193 3.84 29.41 -31.25
CA LEU A 193 3.47 28.09 -31.78
C LEU A 193 4.68 27.15 -31.91
N ILE A 194 5.84 27.65 -32.35
CA ILE A 194 7.08 26.86 -32.38
C ILE A 194 7.55 26.50 -30.96
N GLY A 195 7.34 27.39 -29.98
CA GLY A 195 7.53 27.08 -28.56
C GLY A 195 6.64 25.92 -28.10
N LEU A 196 5.33 26.01 -28.37
CA LEU A 196 4.38 24.93 -28.09
C LEU A 196 4.77 23.62 -28.80
N ASP A 197 5.11 23.65 -30.09
CA ASP A 197 5.54 22.48 -30.86
C ASP A 197 6.70 21.76 -30.20
N VAL A 198 7.77 22.47 -29.81
CA VAL A 198 8.93 21.84 -29.16
C VAL A 198 8.56 21.29 -27.78
N GLY A 199 7.75 21.99 -26.98
CA GLY A 199 7.29 21.49 -25.68
C GLY A 199 6.43 20.23 -25.79
N PHE A 200 5.46 20.23 -26.70
CA PHE A 200 4.53 19.11 -26.91
C PHE A 200 5.22 17.93 -27.61
N LEU A 201 6.18 18.18 -28.51
CA LEU A 201 7.08 17.15 -29.04
C LEU A 201 7.91 16.49 -27.93
N VAL A 202 8.51 17.27 -27.02
CA VAL A 202 9.27 16.73 -25.88
C VAL A 202 8.37 15.90 -24.95
N ILE A 203 7.16 16.37 -24.64
CA ILE A 203 6.16 15.60 -23.87
C ILE A 203 5.83 14.27 -24.57
N ALA A 204 5.58 14.31 -25.88
CA ALA A 204 5.25 13.13 -26.67
C ALA A 204 6.41 12.13 -26.78
N ILE A 205 7.66 12.61 -26.83
CA ILE A 205 8.88 11.77 -26.82
C ILE A 205 9.09 11.15 -25.44
N LEU A 206 9.02 11.94 -24.36
CA LEU A 206 9.25 11.44 -22.99
C LEU A 206 8.20 10.40 -22.59
N SER A 207 6.92 10.63 -22.92
CA SER A 207 5.86 9.64 -22.78
C SER A 207 6.11 8.43 -23.70
N GLY A 208 6.50 8.68 -24.96
CA GLY A 208 6.90 7.67 -25.95
C GLY A 208 7.91 6.65 -25.43
N ILE A 209 9.02 7.15 -24.88
CA ILE A 209 10.09 6.35 -24.25
C ILE A 209 9.57 5.60 -23.03
N HIS A 210 8.70 6.23 -22.23
CA HIS A 210 8.16 5.61 -21.02
C HIS A 210 7.29 4.37 -21.33
N PHE A 211 6.49 4.36 -22.41
CA PHE A 211 5.79 3.15 -22.86
C PHE A 211 6.77 2.04 -23.25
N GLN A 212 7.80 2.36 -24.04
CA GLN A 212 8.79 1.39 -24.52
C GLN A 212 9.64 0.76 -23.41
N GLN A 213 9.80 1.46 -22.28
CA GLN A 213 10.48 0.95 -21.08
C GLN A 213 9.61 0.05 -20.20
N LYS A 214 8.28 0.06 -20.37
CA LYS A 214 7.32 -0.61 -19.47
C LYS A 214 6.44 -1.67 -20.13
N PHE A 215 6.22 -1.61 -21.44
CA PHE A 215 5.47 -2.62 -22.19
C PHE A 215 6.38 -3.42 -23.13
N PRO A 216 6.08 -4.71 -23.39
CA PRO A 216 6.83 -5.52 -24.36
C PRO A 216 6.80 -4.92 -25.77
N LYS A 217 7.81 -5.26 -26.57
CA LYS A 217 7.89 -4.87 -28.00
C LYS A 217 6.61 -5.29 -28.74
N ALA A 218 6.12 -4.42 -29.61
CA ALA A 218 4.89 -4.62 -30.37
C ALA A 218 5.02 -5.78 -31.37
N ASP A 219 3.98 -6.61 -31.49
CA ASP A 219 3.83 -7.52 -32.64
C ASP A 219 3.17 -6.78 -33.80
N MET A 220 3.89 -6.67 -34.92
CA MET A 220 3.46 -6.12 -36.21
C MET A 220 2.09 -6.68 -36.66
N LYS A 221 1.80 -7.94 -36.34
CA LYS A 221 0.57 -8.65 -36.77
C LYS A 221 -0.69 -8.17 -36.03
N SER A 222 -0.55 -7.69 -34.79
CA SER A 222 -1.67 -7.26 -33.95
C SER A 222 -1.95 -5.75 -33.98
N TYR A 223 -1.27 -4.95 -34.81
CA TYR A 223 -1.41 -3.48 -34.81
C TYR A 223 -2.87 -3.02 -34.94
N PHE A 224 -3.63 -3.67 -35.82
CA PHE A 224 -5.04 -3.32 -36.10
C PHE A 224 -6.05 -4.23 -35.40
N GLU A 225 -5.62 -5.08 -34.45
CA GLU A 225 -6.49 -6.03 -33.75
C GLU A 225 -7.59 -5.32 -32.94
N PHE A 226 -7.29 -4.14 -32.38
CA PHE A 226 -8.27 -3.30 -31.67
C PHE A 226 -9.46 -2.87 -32.54
N LEU A 227 -9.34 -2.85 -33.88
CA LEU A 227 -10.46 -2.55 -34.79
C LEU A 227 -11.55 -3.64 -34.74
N THR A 228 -11.28 -4.81 -34.17
CA THR A 228 -12.32 -5.80 -33.85
C THR A 228 -13.29 -5.28 -32.77
N TYR A 229 -12.84 -4.40 -31.87
CA TYR A 229 -13.68 -3.83 -30.81
C TYR A 229 -14.67 -2.79 -31.34
N LEU A 230 -14.39 -2.13 -32.47
CA LEU A 230 -15.38 -1.32 -33.19
C LEU A 230 -16.59 -2.15 -33.68
N LYS A 231 -16.39 -3.45 -33.96
CA LYS A 231 -17.46 -4.39 -34.36
C LYS A 231 -18.15 -5.03 -33.16
N LYS A 232 -17.41 -5.29 -32.07
CA LYS A 232 -17.90 -5.88 -30.81
C LYS A 232 -18.71 -4.86 -29.98
N HIS A 233 -18.28 -3.60 -29.96
CA HIS A 233 -18.79 -2.51 -29.13
C HIS A 233 -18.99 -1.19 -29.91
N PRO A 234 -19.78 -1.17 -31.01
CA PRO A 234 -19.97 0.03 -31.84
C PRO A 234 -20.57 1.23 -31.08
N THR A 235 -21.31 0.97 -30.00
CA THR A 235 -21.87 1.99 -29.11
C THR A 235 -20.81 2.77 -28.34
N LEU A 236 -19.65 2.18 -28.00
CA LEU A 236 -18.58 2.89 -27.28
C LEU A 236 -17.93 4.00 -28.12
N PHE A 237 -17.77 3.77 -29.43
CA PHE A 237 -17.21 4.78 -30.34
C PHE A 237 -18.11 6.02 -30.40
N LEU A 238 -19.40 5.83 -30.68
CA LEU A 238 -20.37 6.92 -30.79
C LEU A 238 -20.62 7.61 -29.44
N ALA A 239 -20.63 6.85 -28.34
CA ALA A 239 -20.71 7.41 -27.00
C ALA A 239 -19.50 8.32 -26.69
N GLY A 240 -18.28 7.91 -27.07
CA GLY A 240 -17.09 8.76 -26.95
C GLY A 240 -17.25 10.09 -27.68
N CYS A 241 -17.67 10.04 -28.95
CA CYS A 241 -17.95 11.25 -29.72
C CYS A 241 -18.94 12.17 -29.02
N PHE A 242 -20.11 11.66 -28.58
CA PHE A 242 -21.15 12.50 -27.97
C PHE A 242 -20.77 13.06 -26.59
N VAL A 243 -20.10 12.28 -25.75
CA VAL A 243 -19.71 12.70 -24.39
C VAL A 243 -18.62 13.78 -24.44
N TYR A 244 -17.61 13.63 -25.30
CA TYR A 244 -16.54 14.62 -25.40
C TYR A 244 -16.93 15.85 -26.23
N SER A 245 -17.71 15.71 -27.31
CA SER A 245 -18.20 16.90 -28.03
C SER A 245 -19.16 17.72 -27.19
N GLY A 246 -19.94 17.09 -26.30
CA GLY A 246 -20.90 17.74 -25.41
C GLY A 246 -20.32 18.84 -24.50
N VAL A 247 -18.99 18.89 -24.30
CA VAL A 247 -18.28 19.98 -23.61
C VAL A 247 -18.28 21.29 -24.40
N TYR A 248 -18.46 21.23 -25.74
CA TYR A 248 -18.23 22.37 -26.65
C TYR A 248 -19.41 22.67 -27.60
N LEU A 249 -20.46 21.83 -27.62
CA LEU A 249 -21.60 22.01 -28.56
C LEU A 249 -22.29 23.36 -28.42
N HIS A 250 -22.37 23.90 -27.20
CA HIS A 250 -22.95 25.23 -26.96
C HIS A 250 -22.07 26.33 -27.55
N ASN A 251 -20.73 26.30 -27.35
CA ASN A 251 -19.80 27.21 -28.03
C ASN A 251 -20.01 27.16 -29.55
N PHE A 252 -20.09 25.96 -30.14
CA PHE A 252 -20.32 25.80 -31.59
C PHE A 252 -21.64 26.42 -32.07
N VAL A 253 -22.69 26.47 -31.24
CA VAL A 253 -23.95 27.17 -31.58
C VAL A 253 -23.73 28.69 -31.65
N TYR A 254 -22.99 29.29 -30.72
CA TYR A 254 -22.64 30.71 -30.79
C TYR A 254 -21.67 31.02 -31.93
N TRP A 255 -20.65 30.18 -32.14
CA TRP A 255 -19.69 30.32 -33.24
C TRP A 255 -20.37 30.23 -34.63
N LEU A 256 -21.46 29.48 -34.76
CA LEU A 256 -22.24 29.38 -36.00
C LEU A 256 -23.37 30.43 -36.11
N SER A 257 -23.57 31.25 -35.08
CA SER A 257 -24.58 32.31 -35.05
C SER A 257 -24.10 33.62 -35.70
N ASP A 258 -25.03 34.54 -35.94
CA ASP A 258 -24.74 35.90 -36.41
C ASP A 258 -23.95 36.76 -35.39
N GLN A 259 -23.74 36.27 -34.17
CA GLN A 259 -22.88 36.90 -33.14
C GLN A 259 -21.41 36.42 -33.21
N GLY A 260 -21.11 35.38 -33.98
CA GLY A 260 -19.77 34.79 -34.08
C GLY A 260 -18.78 35.71 -34.82
N ALA A 261 -17.77 36.20 -34.12
CA ALA A 261 -16.65 36.96 -34.68
C ALA A 261 -15.66 36.03 -35.40
N VAL A 262 -14.86 36.58 -36.32
CA VAL A 262 -13.99 35.80 -37.20
C VAL A 262 -12.55 36.30 -37.15
N ILE A 263 -11.63 35.36 -36.97
CA ILE A 263 -10.19 35.61 -36.90
C ILE A 263 -9.52 34.85 -38.04
N GLY A 264 -8.59 35.50 -38.74
CA GLY A 264 -7.78 34.89 -39.81
C GLY A 264 -8.58 34.25 -40.95
N GLU A 265 -9.78 34.76 -41.23
CA GLU A 265 -10.71 34.32 -42.29
C GLU A 265 -11.09 32.83 -42.31
N GLN A 266 -10.98 32.14 -41.17
CA GLN A 266 -11.44 30.74 -41.03
C GLN A 266 -11.76 30.30 -39.59
N PHE A 267 -11.33 31.03 -38.56
CA PHE A 267 -11.68 30.73 -37.15
C PHE A 267 -12.90 31.54 -36.73
N ARG A 268 -14.04 30.89 -36.41
CA ARG A 268 -15.14 31.53 -35.67
C ARG A 268 -15.03 31.32 -34.18
N VAL A 269 -15.20 32.39 -33.42
CA VAL A 269 -15.26 32.41 -31.96
C VAL A 269 -16.35 33.37 -31.52
N TYR A 270 -16.78 33.30 -30.25
CA TYR A 270 -17.60 34.35 -29.65
C TYR A 270 -17.02 34.67 -28.27
N MET A 271 -15.96 35.48 -28.26
CA MET A 271 -15.16 35.79 -27.06
C MET A 271 -16.00 36.30 -25.87
N PHE A 272 -17.10 37.00 -26.15
CA PHE A 272 -18.07 37.43 -25.12
C PHE A 272 -18.61 36.25 -24.30
N TYR A 273 -18.84 35.10 -24.93
CA TYR A 273 -19.36 33.87 -24.33
C TYR A 273 -18.25 32.86 -23.98
N ASP A 274 -17.24 32.70 -24.84
CA ASP A 274 -16.14 31.75 -24.68
C ASP A 274 -15.29 32.06 -23.43
N VAL A 275 -15.12 33.34 -23.08
CA VAL A 275 -14.37 33.75 -21.89
C VAL A 275 -15.14 33.39 -20.59
N PRO A 276 -16.43 33.77 -20.40
CA PRO A 276 -17.26 33.23 -19.32
C PRO A 276 -17.30 31.69 -19.26
N VAL A 277 -17.35 31.00 -20.40
CA VAL A 277 -17.27 29.53 -20.46
C VAL A 277 -15.96 29.02 -19.87
N PHE A 278 -14.82 29.60 -20.26
CA PHE A 278 -13.51 29.21 -19.75
C PHE A 278 -13.41 29.36 -18.23
N TYR A 279 -13.80 30.50 -17.68
CA TYR A 279 -13.77 30.73 -16.23
C TYR A 279 -14.78 29.85 -15.47
N ALA A 280 -15.97 29.62 -16.03
CA ALA A 280 -16.96 28.73 -15.43
C ALA A 280 -16.49 27.26 -15.43
N PHE A 281 -15.77 26.81 -16.47
CA PHE A 281 -15.18 25.48 -16.53
C PHE A 281 -14.12 25.24 -15.44
N LEU A 282 -13.37 26.26 -15.01
CA LEU A 282 -12.41 26.12 -13.90
C LEU A 282 -13.08 25.62 -12.59
N SER A 283 -14.38 25.91 -12.39
CA SER A 283 -15.13 25.47 -11.21
C SER A 283 -15.28 23.95 -11.08
N VAL A 284 -15.06 23.17 -12.15
CA VAL A 284 -15.22 21.70 -12.13
C VAL A 284 -13.95 20.93 -11.73
N MET A 285 -12.79 21.60 -11.68
CA MET A 285 -11.52 20.99 -11.30
C MET A 285 -11.56 20.23 -9.96
N PRO A 286 -12.21 20.73 -8.89
CA PRO A 286 -12.26 20.04 -7.59
C PRO A 286 -12.94 18.68 -7.66
N THR A 287 -14.02 18.54 -8.44
CA THR A 287 -14.69 17.25 -8.64
C THR A 287 -13.93 16.31 -9.56
N LEU A 288 -13.17 16.80 -10.55
CA LEU A 288 -12.27 15.93 -11.31
C LEU A 288 -11.24 15.24 -10.40
N VAL A 289 -10.64 15.99 -9.47
CA VAL A 289 -9.71 15.44 -8.46
C VAL A 289 -10.45 14.51 -7.49
N THR A 290 -11.52 15.00 -6.86
CA THR A 290 -12.21 14.27 -5.79
C THR A 290 -12.90 13.00 -6.29
N PHE A 291 -13.41 12.99 -7.54
CA PHE A 291 -13.98 11.81 -8.18
C PHE A 291 -12.92 10.71 -8.35
N VAL A 292 -11.74 11.08 -8.84
CA VAL A 292 -10.63 10.12 -9.02
C VAL A 292 -10.17 9.56 -7.67
N VAL A 293 -10.06 10.38 -6.62
CA VAL A 293 -9.81 9.89 -5.26
C VAL A 293 -10.91 8.91 -4.83
N SER A 294 -12.14 9.37 -4.69
CA SER A 294 -13.27 8.63 -4.11
C SER A 294 -13.57 7.32 -4.85
N VAL A 295 -13.45 7.31 -6.18
CA VAL A 295 -13.57 6.08 -6.99
C VAL A 295 -12.43 5.11 -6.69
N GLU A 296 -11.18 5.55 -6.72
CA GLU A 296 -10.01 4.67 -6.61
C GLU A 296 -9.71 4.21 -5.17
N THR A 297 -10.02 5.03 -4.16
CA THR A 297 -9.76 4.73 -2.74
C THR A 297 -10.93 4.04 -2.05
N SER A 298 -12.18 4.28 -2.47
CA SER A 298 -13.36 3.87 -1.68
C SER A 298 -14.38 3.04 -2.46
N PHE A 299 -14.87 3.50 -3.61
CA PHE A 299 -15.87 2.73 -4.38
C PHE A 299 -15.28 1.48 -5.04
N TYR A 300 -14.15 1.60 -5.75
CA TYR A 300 -13.57 0.51 -6.54
C TYR A 300 -13.16 -0.69 -5.67
N GLU A 301 -12.83 -0.48 -4.41
CA GLU A 301 -12.55 -1.57 -3.48
C GLU A 301 -13.79 -2.43 -3.21
N LYS A 302 -14.90 -1.83 -2.77
CA LYS A 302 -16.13 -2.59 -2.47
C LYS A 302 -16.76 -3.15 -3.74
N PHE A 303 -16.57 -2.50 -4.89
CA PHE A 303 -16.84 -3.05 -6.22
C PHE A 303 -16.00 -4.31 -6.50
N LYS A 304 -14.68 -4.29 -6.26
CA LYS A 304 -13.80 -5.46 -6.41
C LYS A 304 -14.25 -6.62 -5.50
N VAL A 305 -14.60 -6.34 -4.25
CA VAL A 305 -15.10 -7.36 -3.29
C VAL A 305 -16.39 -8.02 -3.79
N TYR A 306 -17.37 -7.26 -4.31
CA TYR A 306 -18.59 -7.83 -4.89
C TYR A 306 -18.29 -8.82 -6.04
N TYR A 307 -17.41 -8.48 -6.98
CA TYR A 307 -17.04 -9.40 -8.06
C TYR A 307 -16.11 -10.55 -7.61
N LEU A 308 -15.27 -10.36 -6.60
CA LEU A 308 -14.47 -11.44 -6.01
C LEU A 308 -15.37 -12.48 -5.34
N ASN A 309 -16.38 -12.08 -4.56
CA ASN A 309 -17.33 -13.00 -3.94
C ASN A 309 -18.09 -13.83 -4.99
N ILE A 310 -18.35 -13.26 -6.17
CA ILE A 310 -18.99 -13.96 -7.31
C ILE A 310 -18.02 -14.95 -7.99
N LEU A 311 -16.75 -14.59 -8.16
CA LEU A 311 -15.77 -15.40 -8.88
C LEU A 311 -15.10 -16.49 -8.03
N SER A 312 -14.96 -16.26 -6.72
CA SER A 312 -14.26 -17.14 -5.77
C SER A 312 -15.19 -18.02 -4.93
N GLY A 313 -16.48 -18.10 -5.27
CA GLY A 313 -17.43 -19.02 -4.62
C GLY A 313 -18.00 -18.57 -3.27
N GLY A 314 -18.07 -17.25 -3.03
CA GLY A 314 -18.74 -16.69 -1.85
C GLY A 314 -20.25 -16.98 -1.83
N THR A 315 -20.86 -16.96 -0.65
CA THR A 315 -22.27 -17.32 -0.50
C THR A 315 -23.20 -16.23 -1.06
N ILE A 316 -24.48 -16.58 -1.24
CA ILE A 316 -25.53 -15.62 -1.61
C ILE A 316 -25.64 -14.48 -0.58
N GLN A 317 -25.33 -14.74 0.70
CA GLN A 317 -25.31 -13.72 1.74
C GLN A 317 -24.13 -12.75 1.57
N ASP A 318 -22.93 -13.27 1.28
CA ASP A 318 -21.72 -12.45 1.05
C ASP A 318 -21.83 -11.59 -0.21
N ILE A 319 -22.42 -12.13 -1.28
CA ILE A 319 -22.69 -11.40 -2.53
C ILE A 319 -23.73 -10.29 -2.27
N ALA A 320 -24.81 -10.59 -1.53
CA ALA A 320 -25.82 -9.59 -1.17
C ALA A 320 -25.29 -8.51 -0.21
N ALA A 321 -24.44 -8.88 0.75
CA ALA A 321 -23.78 -7.96 1.66
C ALA A 321 -22.79 -7.04 0.92
N ALA A 322 -21.91 -7.60 0.10
CA ALA A 322 -20.96 -6.83 -0.72
C ALA A 322 -21.69 -5.91 -1.72
N LYS A 323 -22.78 -6.37 -2.35
CA LYS A 323 -23.66 -5.52 -3.17
C LYS A 323 -24.21 -4.33 -2.39
N LYS A 324 -24.77 -4.57 -1.20
CA LYS A 324 -25.35 -3.53 -0.34
C LYS A 324 -24.28 -2.54 0.15
N GLN A 325 -23.08 -3.03 0.49
CA GLN A 325 -21.95 -2.19 0.90
C GLN A 325 -21.45 -1.34 -0.26
N MET A 326 -21.23 -1.93 -1.44
CA MET A 326 -20.87 -1.21 -2.68
C MET A 326 -21.89 -0.12 -3.02
N GLN A 327 -23.19 -0.42 -2.98
CA GLN A 327 -24.26 0.55 -3.22
C GLN A 327 -24.26 1.68 -2.18
N LYS A 328 -24.14 1.36 -0.87
CA LYS A 328 -24.08 2.36 0.22
C LYS A 328 -22.88 3.28 0.05
N THR A 329 -21.71 2.72 -0.22
CA THR A 329 -20.46 3.47 -0.48
C THR A 329 -20.65 4.38 -1.68
N LEU A 330 -21.00 3.85 -2.86
CA LEU A 330 -21.20 4.65 -4.07
C LEU A 330 -22.20 5.81 -3.89
N THR A 331 -23.27 5.57 -3.14
CA THR A 331 -24.27 6.62 -2.84
C THR A 331 -23.68 7.72 -1.95
N ARG A 332 -22.95 7.36 -0.89
CA ARG A 332 -22.25 8.32 -0.01
C ARG A 332 -21.22 9.14 -0.77
N GLU A 333 -20.38 8.45 -1.56
CA GLU A 333 -19.34 9.05 -2.38
C GLU A 333 -19.91 10.07 -3.39
N ILE A 334 -21.00 9.73 -4.08
CA ILE A 334 -21.65 10.64 -5.04
C ILE A 334 -22.30 11.84 -4.32
N SER A 335 -22.94 11.66 -3.17
CA SER A 335 -23.47 12.79 -2.38
C SER A 335 -22.34 13.76 -1.96
N PHE A 336 -21.23 13.23 -1.44
CA PHE A 336 -20.08 14.04 -1.08
C PHE A 336 -19.50 14.81 -2.27
N LEU A 337 -19.42 14.19 -3.46
CA LEU A 337 -19.01 14.88 -4.69
C LEU A 337 -19.96 16.02 -5.08
N MET A 338 -21.28 15.83 -4.94
CA MET A 338 -22.25 16.92 -5.18
C MET A 338 -22.12 18.05 -4.17
N GLU A 339 -21.93 17.74 -2.88
CA GLU A 339 -21.75 18.72 -1.81
C GLU A 339 -20.48 19.56 -2.03
N ILE A 340 -19.36 18.92 -2.34
CA ILE A 340 -18.08 19.58 -2.66
C ILE A 340 -18.21 20.41 -3.94
N GLN A 341 -18.80 19.88 -5.01
CA GLN A 341 -18.97 20.64 -6.25
C GLN A 341 -19.89 21.85 -6.06
N LEU A 342 -20.97 21.73 -5.27
CA LEU A 342 -21.87 22.84 -4.98
C LEU A 342 -21.15 23.94 -4.19
N LEU A 343 -20.38 23.56 -3.16
CA LEU A 343 -19.54 24.49 -2.40
C LEU A 343 -18.55 25.24 -3.30
N PHE A 344 -17.80 24.52 -4.14
CA PHE A 344 -16.86 25.15 -5.06
C PHE A 344 -17.54 25.99 -6.14
N THR A 345 -18.74 25.63 -6.59
CA THR A 345 -19.52 26.44 -7.55
C THR A 345 -19.98 27.76 -6.91
N ILE A 346 -20.47 27.73 -5.66
CA ILE A 346 -20.84 28.93 -4.90
C ILE A 346 -19.61 29.81 -4.63
N VAL A 347 -18.46 29.22 -4.28
CA VAL A 347 -17.19 29.94 -4.09
C VAL A 347 -16.72 30.55 -5.41
N SER A 348 -16.78 29.83 -6.54
CA SER A 348 -16.45 30.35 -7.87
C SER A 348 -17.35 31.51 -8.27
N ILE A 349 -18.66 31.45 -7.96
CA ILE A 349 -19.60 32.56 -8.18
C ILE A 349 -19.22 33.78 -7.33
N GLY A 350 -18.99 33.59 -6.01
CA GLY A 350 -18.63 34.70 -5.11
C GLY A 350 -17.27 35.34 -5.41
N LEU A 351 -16.27 34.54 -5.81
CA LEU A 351 -15.00 35.03 -6.32
C LEU A 351 -15.18 35.72 -7.69
N GLY A 352 -16.02 35.17 -8.56
CA GLY A 352 -16.29 35.70 -9.88
C GLY A 352 -16.87 37.11 -9.83
N ILE A 353 -17.94 37.30 -9.05
CA ILE A 353 -18.58 38.60 -8.80
C ILE A 353 -17.58 39.64 -8.26
N LYS A 354 -16.61 39.21 -7.45
CA LYS A 354 -15.61 40.10 -6.85
C LYS A 354 -14.44 40.45 -7.79
N PHE A 355 -13.97 39.50 -8.59
CA PHE A 355 -12.68 39.61 -9.29
C PHE A 355 -12.78 39.66 -10.83
N LEU A 356 -13.82 39.09 -11.44
CA LEU A 356 -13.96 39.13 -12.91
C LEU A 356 -14.18 40.56 -13.45
N PRO A 357 -15.00 41.43 -12.82
CA PRO A 357 -15.10 42.83 -13.25
C PRO A 357 -13.77 43.59 -13.15
N ALA A 358 -12.89 43.22 -12.21
CA ALA A 358 -11.57 43.83 -12.03
C ALA A 358 -10.55 43.40 -13.10
N ILE A 359 -10.87 42.40 -13.94
CA ILE A 359 -10.07 41.99 -15.11
C ILE A 359 -10.82 42.21 -16.43
N GLY A 360 -11.89 43.03 -16.43
CA GLY A 360 -12.56 43.49 -17.64
C GLY A 360 -13.86 42.79 -18.04
N PHE A 361 -14.43 41.91 -17.21
CA PHE A 361 -15.78 41.38 -17.49
C PHE A 361 -16.84 42.48 -17.42
N THR A 362 -17.76 42.49 -18.40
CA THR A 362 -19.02 43.25 -18.28
C THR A 362 -19.97 42.59 -17.28
N MET A 363 -20.99 43.33 -16.83
CA MET A 363 -22.03 42.78 -15.94
C MET A 363 -22.83 41.65 -16.62
N GLU A 364 -23.08 41.76 -17.92
CA GLU A 364 -23.78 40.72 -18.71
C GLU A 364 -22.93 39.44 -18.82
N GLN A 365 -21.61 39.57 -19.01
CA GLN A 365 -20.69 38.44 -18.96
C GLN A 365 -20.58 37.81 -17.56
N LEU A 366 -20.78 38.60 -16.50
CA LEU A 366 -20.81 38.11 -15.14
C LEU A 366 -22.11 37.31 -14.86
N ASP A 367 -23.28 37.82 -15.27
CA ASP A 367 -24.55 37.09 -15.17
C ASP A 367 -24.50 35.79 -15.98
N LEU A 368 -23.96 35.84 -17.20
CA LEU A 368 -23.69 34.68 -18.04
C LEU A 368 -22.73 33.68 -17.35
N PHE A 369 -21.64 34.14 -16.75
CA PHE A 369 -20.72 33.30 -15.97
C PHE A 369 -21.42 32.61 -14.79
N ILE A 370 -22.34 33.29 -14.10
CA ILE A 370 -23.12 32.70 -12.99
C ILE A 370 -24.01 31.56 -13.50
N ILE A 371 -24.72 31.77 -14.62
CA ILE A 371 -25.55 30.73 -15.26
C ILE A 371 -24.68 29.56 -15.73
N LEU A 372 -23.53 29.84 -16.35
CA LEU A 372 -22.60 28.82 -16.83
C LEU A 372 -21.95 28.04 -15.70
N ALA A 373 -21.60 28.65 -14.56
CA ALA A 373 -21.08 27.93 -13.40
C ALA A 373 -22.09 26.92 -12.86
N LEU A 374 -23.38 27.29 -12.79
CA LEU A 374 -24.46 26.37 -12.42
C LEU A 374 -24.71 25.29 -13.50
N ALA A 375 -24.53 25.61 -14.78
CA ALA A 375 -24.59 24.63 -15.86
C ALA A 375 -23.44 23.62 -15.78
N TYR A 376 -22.22 24.09 -15.48
CA TYR A 376 -21.03 23.25 -15.33
C TYR A 376 -21.05 22.38 -14.08
N PHE A 377 -21.67 22.83 -12.98
CA PHE A 377 -22.03 21.99 -11.83
C PHE A 377 -22.88 20.76 -12.26
N LEU A 378 -23.93 20.98 -13.06
CA LEU A 378 -24.78 19.89 -13.56
C LEU A 378 -24.05 19.01 -14.58
N PHE A 379 -23.24 19.60 -15.46
CA PHE A 379 -22.46 18.89 -16.47
C PHE A 379 -21.40 17.96 -15.84
N ILE A 380 -20.62 18.43 -14.86
CA ILE A 380 -19.59 17.57 -14.26
C ILE A 380 -20.21 16.41 -13.48
N MET A 381 -21.38 16.61 -12.85
CA MET A 381 -22.10 15.51 -12.21
C MET A 381 -22.67 14.52 -13.25
N LEU A 382 -23.23 14.99 -14.37
CA LEU A 382 -23.62 14.14 -15.51
C LEU A 382 -22.42 13.31 -16.02
N PHE A 383 -21.25 13.92 -16.17
CA PHE A 383 -20.00 13.26 -16.55
C PHE A 383 -19.58 12.18 -15.54
N VAL A 384 -19.64 12.48 -14.23
CA VAL A 384 -19.40 11.52 -13.13
C VAL A 384 -20.34 10.31 -13.23
N PHE A 385 -21.64 10.53 -13.37
CA PHE A 385 -22.61 9.43 -13.49
C PHE A 385 -22.40 8.58 -14.75
N ILE A 386 -22.04 9.19 -15.88
CA ILE A 386 -21.66 8.48 -17.11
C ILE A 386 -20.43 7.59 -16.86
N HIS A 387 -19.41 8.08 -16.13
CA HIS A 387 -18.23 7.28 -15.81
C HIS A 387 -18.55 6.12 -14.85
N VAL A 388 -19.43 6.32 -13.86
CA VAL A 388 -19.90 5.24 -12.99
C VAL A 388 -20.67 4.17 -13.80
N LEU A 389 -21.50 4.54 -14.77
CA LEU A 389 -22.15 3.57 -15.67
C LEU A 389 -21.14 2.76 -16.51
N MET A 390 -19.99 3.32 -16.86
CA MET A 390 -18.92 2.58 -17.53
C MET A 390 -18.21 1.55 -16.62
N TYR A 391 -18.15 1.77 -15.30
CA TYR A 391 -17.68 0.73 -14.36
C TYR A 391 -18.62 -0.49 -14.34
N PHE A 392 -19.92 -0.31 -14.61
CA PHE A 392 -20.90 -1.40 -14.75
C PHE A 392 -21.11 -1.87 -16.20
N ASP A 393 -20.23 -1.47 -17.14
CA ASP A 393 -20.27 -1.81 -18.57
C ASP A 393 -21.61 -1.51 -19.28
N ASP A 394 -22.37 -0.52 -18.80
CA ASP A 394 -23.66 -0.13 -19.39
C ASP A 394 -23.50 0.76 -20.63
N GLN A 395 -22.85 0.21 -21.65
CA GLN A 395 -22.54 0.88 -22.92
C GLN A 395 -23.80 1.44 -23.61
N LYS A 396 -24.97 0.85 -23.36
CA LYS A 396 -26.26 1.32 -23.89
C LYS A 396 -26.79 2.54 -23.13
N GLY A 397 -26.77 2.51 -21.80
CA GLY A 397 -27.15 3.68 -20.99
C GLY A 397 -26.25 4.88 -21.26
N VAL A 398 -24.93 4.65 -21.33
CA VAL A 398 -23.93 5.66 -21.69
C VAL A 398 -24.17 6.26 -23.08
N PHE A 399 -24.38 5.41 -24.10
CA PHE A 399 -24.71 5.87 -25.46
C PHE A 399 -25.97 6.75 -25.52
N TRP A 400 -27.09 6.28 -24.94
CA TRP A 400 -28.35 7.02 -24.99
C TRP A 400 -28.31 8.32 -24.19
N THR A 401 -27.64 8.31 -23.03
CA THR A 401 -27.45 9.54 -22.23
C THR A 401 -26.62 10.56 -23.00
N GLY A 402 -25.50 10.14 -23.60
CA GLY A 402 -24.65 11.02 -24.41
C GLY A 402 -25.39 11.58 -25.62
N LEU A 403 -26.15 10.76 -26.35
CA LEU A 403 -26.95 11.21 -27.50
C LEU A 403 -28.07 12.18 -27.11
N ILE A 404 -28.76 11.94 -25.99
CA ILE A 404 -29.80 12.85 -25.49
C ILE A 404 -29.17 14.19 -25.07
N PHE A 405 -28.06 14.17 -24.33
CA PHE A 405 -27.34 15.39 -23.98
C PHE A 405 -26.84 16.15 -25.22
N PHE A 406 -26.28 15.45 -26.22
CA PHE A 406 -25.82 16.05 -27.48
C PHE A 406 -26.95 16.82 -28.18
N ILE A 407 -28.12 16.19 -28.37
CA ILE A 407 -29.26 16.81 -29.04
C ILE A 407 -29.83 17.97 -28.20
N LEU A 408 -30.02 17.78 -26.90
CA LEU A 408 -30.55 18.81 -26.02
C LEU A 408 -29.60 20.01 -25.91
N ASN A 409 -28.29 19.80 -25.86
CA ASN A 409 -27.31 20.89 -25.74
C ASN A 409 -27.37 21.81 -26.98
N ILE A 410 -27.42 21.24 -28.19
CA ILE A 410 -27.60 22.03 -29.43
C ILE A 410 -28.97 22.73 -29.43
N VAL A 411 -30.06 21.99 -29.23
CA VAL A 411 -31.43 22.53 -29.37
C VAL A 411 -31.76 23.55 -28.30
N CYS A 412 -31.46 23.27 -27.03
CA CYS A 412 -31.73 24.21 -25.94
C CYS A 412 -30.81 25.43 -26.00
N THR A 413 -29.54 25.31 -26.42
CA THR A 413 -28.68 26.49 -26.60
C THR A 413 -29.18 27.36 -27.75
N TYR A 414 -29.49 26.78 -28.91
CA TYR A 414 -30.02 27.54 -30.04
C TYR A 414 -31.33 28.26 -29.70
N VAL A 415 -32.28 27.57 -29.05
CA VAL A 415 -33.56 28.17 -28.64
C VAL A 415 -33.33 29.29 -27.61
N MET A 416 -32.52 29.07 -26.56
CA MET A 416 -32.32 30.07 -25.50
C MET A 416 -31.54 31.30 -25.99
N MET A 417 -30.54 31.11 -26.85
CA MET A 417 -29.84 32.19 -27.57
C MET A 417 -30.83 33.01 -28.42
N SER A 418 -31.72 32.36 -29.17
CA SER A 418 -32.71 33.04 -30.03
C SER A 418 -33.76 33.88 -29.28
N ILE A 419 -33.82 33.77 -27.95
CA ILE A 419 -34.70 34.57 -27.07
C ILE A 419 -33.93 35.41 -26.04
N GLY A 420 -32.59 35.50 -26.14
CA GLY A 420 -31.76 36.35 -25.28
C GLY A 420 -31.50 35.81 -23.87
N TYR A 421 -31.56 34.49 -23.65
CA TYR A 421 -31.23 33.85 -22.36
C TYR A 421 -29.95 33.00 -22.48
N ASP A 422 -28.82 33.66 -22.68
CA ASP A 422 -27.56 32.99 -22.94
C ASP A 422 -27.06 32.11 -21.78
N GLY A 423 -26.36 31.02 -22.12
CA GLY A 423 -25.91 30.00 -21.17
C GLY A 423 -27.02 29.10 -20.59
N LEU A 424 -28.27 29.57 -20.53
CA LEU A 424 -29.40 28.84 -19.93
C LEU A 424 -29.76 27.55 -20.71
N GLY A 425 -29.42 27.50 -22.00
CA GLY A 425 -29.60 26.31 -22.84
C GLY A 425 -28.81 25.08 -22.38
N ILE A 426 -27.51 25.22 -22.09
CA ILE A 426 -26.70 24.12 -21.53
C ILE A 426 -27.11 23.78 -20.09
N PHE A 427 -27.59 24.75 -19.30
CA PHE A 427 -28.16 24.48 -17.99
C PHE A 427 -29.37 23.52 -18.09
N ILE A 428 -30.35 23.82 -18.96
CA ILE A 428 -31.52 22.95 -19.19
C ILE A 428 -31.10 21.58 -19.74
N ALA A 429 -30.20 21.55 -20.74
CA ALA A 429 -29.75 20.30 -21.34
C ALA A 429 -29.06 19.38 -20.32
N SER A 430 -28.22 19.93 -19.46
CA SER A 430 -27.57 19.22 -18.37
C SER A 430 -28.57 18.77 -17.30
N PHE A 431 -29.53 19.61 -16.92
CA PHE A 431 -30.56 19.31 -15.92
C PHE A 431 -31.47 18.14 -16.35
N ILE A 432 -31.90 18.10 -17.60
CA ILE A 432 -32.71 16.98 -18.11
C ILE A 432 -31.85 15.70 -18.18
N SER A 433 -30.61 15.83 -18.66
CA SER A 433 -29.71 14.68 -18.84
C SER A 433 -29.26 14.05 -17.51
N ILE A 434 -29.06 14.85 -16.45
CA ILE A 434 -28.68 14.33 -15.13
C ILE A 434 -29.81 13.51 -14.48
N ILE A 435 -31.08 13.90 -14.67
CA ILE A 435 -32.24 13.13 -14.21
C ILE A 435 -32.31 11.76 -14.92
N ILE A 436 -32.03 11.74 -16.23
CA ILE A 436 -32.01 10.52 -17.04
C ILE A 436 -30.88 9.58 -16.61
N VAL A 437 -29.66 10.09 -16.42
CA VAL A 437 -28.51 9.25 -16.04
C VAL A 437 -28.63 8.72 -14.60
N ILE A 438 -29.15 9.51 -13.65
CA ILE A 438 -29.44 9.05 -12.28
C ILE A 438 -30.48 7.93 -12.31
N SER A 439 -31.57 8.11 -13.07
CA SER A 439 -32.61 7.10 -13.23
C SER A 439 -32.05 5.81 -13.83
N ARG A 440 -31.13 5.92 -14.80
CA ARG A 440 -30.44 4.78 -15.41
C ARG A 440 -29.50 4.08 -14.44
N LEU A 441 -28.69 4.82 -13.67
CA LEU A 441 -27.76 4.26 -12.68
C LEU A 441 -28.52 3.54 -11.56
N LEU A 442 -29.58 4.13 -11.01
CA LEU A 442 -30.42 3.48 -9.99
C LEU A 442 -31.03 2.17 -10.50
N TYR A 443 -31.46 2.14 -11.78
CA TYR A 443 -31.93 0.92 -12.43
C TYR A 443 -30.83 -0.14 -12.59
N VAL A 444 -29.61 0.26 -13.01
CA VAL A 444 -28.46 -0.66 -13.12
C VAL A 444 -28.06 -1.20 -11.75
N LEU A 445 -27.89 -0.35 -10.74
CA LEU A 445 -27.51 -0.73 -9.38
C LEU A 445 -28.51 -1.69 -8.74
N ARG A 446 -29.82 -1.42 -8.86
CA ARG A 446 -30.87 -2.30 -8.32
C ARG A 446 -30.77 -3.71 -8.92
N ASN A 447 -30.56 -3.78 -10.24
CA ASN A 447 -30.56 -5.02 -11.03
C ASN A 447 -29.14 -5.55 -11.33
N VAL A 448 -28.11 -5.12 -10.57
CA VAL A 448 -26.71 -5.43 -10.91
C VAL A 448 -26.44 -6.94 -11.06
N ASP A 449 -27.03 -7.78 -10.21
CA ASP A 449 -26.87 -9.25 -10.29
C ASP A 449 -27.45 -9.82 -11.60
N TYR A 450 -28.55 -9.28 -12.10
CA TYR A 450 -29.11 -9.66 -13.41
C TYR A 450 -28.15 -9.28 -14.54
N PHE A 451 -27.48 -8.13 -14.45
CA PHE A 451 -26.45 -7.76 -15.42
C PHE A 451 -25.22 -8.66 -15.32
N THR A 452 -24.72 -8.93 -14.10
CA THR A 452 -23.56 -9.80 -13.85
C THR A 452 -23.80 -11.23 -14.33
N PHE A 453 -24.92 -11.86 -13.97
CA PHE A 453 -25.18 -13.28 -14.23
C PHE A 453 -25.98 -13.54 -15.52
N CYS A 454 -27.04 -12.76 -15.77
CA CYS A 454 -28.05 -13.10 -16.79
C CYS A 454 -27.90 -12.34 -18.11
N SER A 455 -27.08 -11.28 -18.18
CA SER A 455 -26.85 -10.52 -19.43
C SER A 455 -25.69 -11.05 -20.28
N GLN A 456 -24.90 -12.00 -19.76
CA GLN A 456 -23.83 -12.65 -20.50
C GLN A 456 -24.37 -13.66 -21.52
N PRO A 457 -23.72 -13.84 -22.69
CA PRO A 457 -24.18 -14.78 -23.71
C PRO A 457 -23.93 -16.24 -23.29
N ILE A 458 -24.99 -16.91 -22.83
CA ILE A 458 -24.99 -18.31 -22.33
C ILE A 458 -24.49 -19.34 -23.38
N HIS A 459 -24.48 -18.98 -24.67
CA HIS A 459 -23.89 -19.79 -25.73
C HIS A 459 -22.90 -19.00 -26.59
N THR A 460 -21.62 -19.38 -26.50
CA THR A 460 -20.66 -19.22 -27.60
C THR A 460 -21.03 -20.18 -28.73
N VAL A 461 -22.03 -19.79 -29.54
CA VAL A 461 -22.33 -20.53 -30.78
C VAL A 461 -21.12 -20.43 -31.69
N GLU A 462 -20.40 -21.53 -31.86
CA GLU A 462 -19.37 -21.70 -32.90
C GLU A 462 -20.02 -21.62 -34.29
N THR A 463 -20.25 -20.38 -34.73
CA THR A 463 -20.61 -20.06 -36.10
C THR A 463 -19.38 -20.28 -36.96
N LYS A 464 -19.16 -21.56 -37.34
CA LYS A 464 -18.11 -22.02 -38.26
C LYS A 464 -17.93 -20.98 -39.36
N GLN A 465 -16.77 -20.32 -39.38
CA GLN A 465 -16.51 -19.21 -40.28
C GLN A 465 -16.54 -19.67 -41.74
N LYS A 466 -17.71 -19.58 -42.38
CA LYS A 466 -17.79 -19.55 -43.84
C LYS A 466 -17.13 -18.26 -44.30
N SER A 467 -15.97 -18.39 -44.91
CA SER A 467 -15.16 -17.31 -45.48
C SER A 467 -15.93 -16.55 -46.56
N SER A 468 -16.69 -15.55 -46.15
CA SER A 468 -17.56 -14.72 -47.00
C SER A 468 -17.44 -13.25 -46.59
N VAL A 469 -16.25 -12.68 -46.75
CA VAL A 469 -16.02 -11.24 -46.57
C VAL A 469 -16.68 -10.46 -47.72
N LYS A 470 -17.99 -10.25 -47.63
CA LYS A 470 -18.66 -9.19 -48.40
C LYS A 470 -18.56 -7.89 -47.63
N HIS A 471 -17.77 -6.95 -48.15
CA HIS A 471 -17.60 -5.63 -47.57
C HIS A 471 -18.94 -4.90 -47.43
N LYS A 472 -19.36 -4.64 -46.19
CA LYS A 472 -20.28 -3.55 -45.83
C LYS A 472 -19.52 -2.48 -45.04
N SER A 473 -18.45 -1.94 -45.64
CA SER A 473 -17.66 -0.83 -45.08
C SER A 473 -18.32 0.54 -45.22
N GLY A 474 -19.46 0.64 -45.93
CA GLY A 474 -20.12 1.92 -46.24
C GLY A 474 -20.46 2.77 -45.01
N VAL A 475 -21.01 2.15 -43.95
CA VAL A 475 -21.43 2.87 -42.72
C VAL A 475 -20.27 3.64 -42.09
N LEU A 476 -19.07 3.05 -42.09
CA LEU A 476 -17.89 3.59 -41.41
C LEU A 476 -17.22 4.73 -42.19
N LEU A 477 -17.32 4.75 -43.53
CA LEU A 477 -16.96 5.93 -44.32
C LEU A 477 -18.02 7.03 -44.19
N SER A 478 -19.32 6.71 -44.20
CA SER A 478 -20.38 7.73 -44.12
C SER A 478 -20.36 8.48 -42.80
N SER A 479 -20.11 7.81 -41.66
CA SER A 479 -19.99 8.50 -40.37
C SER A 479 -18.76 9.40 -40.29
N LEU A 480 -17.65 9.03 -40.95
CA LEU A 480 -16.43 9.85 -40.98
C LEU A 480 -16.62 11.09 -41.87
N MET A 481 -17.21 10.94 -43.06
CA MET A 481 -17.43 12.06 -43.98
C MET A 481 -18.44 13.08 -43.45
N ILE A 482 -19.53 12.65 -42.80
CA ILE A 482 -20.51 13.59 -42.21
C ILE A 482 -19.83 14.47 -41.14
N PHE A 483 -18.87 13.94 -40.39
CA PHE A 483 -18.13 14.69 -39.39
C PHE A 483 -17.17 15.72 -39.99
N ILE A 484 -16.52 15.40 -41.11
CA ILE A 484 -15.57 16.30 -41.80
C ILE A 484 -16.28 17.55 -42.35
N VAL A 485 -17.50 17.42 -42.87
CA VAL A 485 -18.23 18.55 -43.49
C VAL A 485 -18.60 19.64 -42.47
N VAL A 486 -18.90 19.27 -41.22
CA VAL A 486 -19.30 20.23 -40.16
C VAL A 486 -18.15 21.15 -39.74
N LEU A 487 -16.89 20.76 -39.96
CA LEU A 487 -15.70 21.43 -39.43
C LEU A 487 -15.14 22.57 -40.31
N THR A 488 -15.80 22.93 -41.42
CA THR A 488 -15.13 23.71 -42.51
C THR A 488 -15.72 25.08 -42.86
N GLY A 489 -16.93 25.44 -42.42
CA GLY A 489 -17.64 26.63 -42.95
C GLY A 489 -17.82 27.80 -41.98
N CYS A 490 -16.75 28.58 -41.69
CA CYS A 490 -16.76 29.61 -40.63
C CYS A 490 -15.87 30.88 -40.88
N SER A 491 -16.29 31.85 -41.69
CA SER A 491 -15.64 33.20 -41.79
C SER A 491 -16.61 34.34 -42.23
N TYR A 492 -16.51 35.64 -41.85
CA TYR A 492 -15.56 36.74 -42.20
C TYR A 492 -15.68 37.99 -41.22
N LEU A 493 -14.75 38.97 -41.25
CA LEU A 493 -14.82 40.43 -40.84
C LEU A 493 -14.47 40.95 -39.40
N GLU A 494 -14.25 42.29 -39.27
CA GLU A 494 -13.15 42.97 -38.52
C GLU A 494 -13.47 44.03 -37.39
N ILE A 495 -12.64 44.08 -36.32
CA ILE A 495 -11.76 45.17 -35.72
C ILE A 495 -12.31 46.64 -35.58
N GLU A 496 -12.13 47.46 -34.51
CA GLU A 496 -10.98 48.13 -33.82
C GLU A 496 -11.38 48.69 -32.41
N GLU A 497 -10.53 49.14 -31.45
CA GLU A 497 -9.19 48.73 -30.91
C GLU A 497 -8.86 49.51 -29.58
N ALA A 498 -7.75 49.14 -28.87
CA ALA A 498 -6.94 49.90 -27.87
C ALA A 498 -7.44 50.16 -26.39
N ASP A 499 -6.62 50.22 -25.31
CA ASP A 499 -5.25 49.71 -24.98
C ASP A 499 -4.92 49.91 -23.44
N VAL A 500 -3.73 49.45 -22.96
CA VAL A 500 -2.87 49.93 -21.81
C VAL A 500 -2.73 49.07 -20.52
N GLN A 501 -1.70 48.19 -20.49
CA GLN A 501 -0.54 48.03 -19.53
C GLN A 501 -0.64 48.11 -17.96
N VAL A 502 0.18 47.47 -17.06
CA VAL A 502 1.30 46.45 -17.04
C VAL A 502 1.69 45.99 -15.57
N GLN A 503 2.58 44.98 -15.39
CA GLN A 503 3.36 44.55 -14.16
C GLN A 503 2.68 43.51 -13.22
N SER A 504 3.26 42.50 -12.53
CA SER A 504 4.60 41.99 -12.06
C SER A 504 5.10 42.45 -10.66
N THR A 505 5.87 41.69 -9.84
CA THR A 505 6.61 40.40 -9.99
C THR A 505 6.28 39.39 -8.84
N ALA A 506 7.08 38.54 -8.12
CA ALA A 506 8.53 38.26 -7.87
C ALA A 506 8.77 36.75 -7.46
N ASN A 507 9.88 36.40 -6.74
CA ASN A 507 10.50 35.04 -6.72
C ASN A 507 10.69 34.30 -5.35
N LEU A 508 11.15 33.04 -5.39
CA LEU A 508 11.50 32.08 -4.29
C LEU A 508 12.82 31.30 -4.56
N ALA A 509 13.29 30.43 -3.63
CA ALA A 509 14.60 29.71 -3.68
C ALA A 509 14.56 28.21 -3.23
N THR A 510 15.67 27.45 -3.37
CA THR A 510 15.72 25.94 -3.35
C THR A 510 17.00 25.30 -2.74
N ILE A 511 16.91 24.05 -2.21
CA ILE A 511 18.03 23.21 -1.69
C ILE A 511 17.77 21.68 -1.91
N PRO A 512 18.79 20.80 -2.14
CA PRO A 512 18.68 19.32 -2.19
C PRO A 512 19.48 18.55 -1.09
N GLN A 513 19.28 17.23 -0.92
CA GLN A 513 20.03 16.36 0.04
C GLN A 513 20.03 14.85 -0.34
N GLU A 514 20.91 14.04 0.28
CA GLU A 514 21.07 12.58 0.13
C GLU A 514 20.05 11.73 0.93
N ILE A 515 20.12 10.39 0.84
CA ILE A 515 19.20 9.43 1.49
C ILE A 515 19.94 8.64 2.58
N ASP A 516 19.49 8.78 3.83
CA ASP A 516 19.92 7.98 4.99
C ASP A 516 19.26 6.57 4.95
N THR A 517 19.97 5.55 5.44
CA THR A 517 19.48 4.15 5.51
C THR A 517 19.28 3.63 6.94
N THR A 518 19.56 4.45 7.96
CA THR A 518 19.43 4.08 9.38
C THR A 518 17.95 3.87 9.78
N LEU A 519 17.66 2.97 10.73
CA LEU A 519 16.30 2.77 11.24
C LEU A 519 15.87 3.90 12.19
N VAL A 520 15.34 4.99 11.64
CA VAL A 520 14.89 6.15 12.44
C VAL A 520 13.39 6.05 12.77
N GLU A 521 13.11 5.83 14.05
CA GLU A 521 11.78 5.81 14.67
C GLU A 521 11.43 7.15 15.34
N ASP A 522 10.14 7.51 15.36
CA ASP A 522 9.66 8.67 16.13
C ASP A 522 9.40 8.30 17.60
N LYS A 523 10.45 8.36 18.42
CA LYS A 523 10.44 8.03 19.86
C LYS A 523 9.38 8.78 20.70
N ARG A 524 8.77 9.85 20.17
CA ARG A 524 7.68 10.58 20.85
C ARG A 524 6.37 9.80 20.92
N ILE A 525 6.28 8.64 20.28
CA ILE A 525 5.14 7.74 20.44
C ILE A 525 4.99 7.24 21.89
N TYR A 526 6.12 7.02 22.57
CA TYR A 526 6.18 6.53 23.96
C TYR A 526 5.93 7.63 25.02
N GLU A 527 6.04 8.92 24.66
CA GLU A 527 5.73 10.06 25.56
C GLU A 527 4.25 10.08 26.06
N ARG A 528 3.42 9.18 25.54
CA ARG A 528 2.00 9.01 25.88
C ARG A 528 1.75 7.87 26.87
N ASP A 529 2.70 6.98 27.02
CA ASP A 529 2.57 5.78 27.83
C ASP A 529 3.00 6.12 29.28
N ASP A 530 2.13 5.77 30.24
CA ASP A 530 2.37 6.05 31.66
C ASP A 530 2.67 4.72 32.36
N ASP A 531 3.96 4.42 32.45
CA ASP A 531 4.53 3.21 33.09
C ASP A 531 4.02 2.94 34.50
N GLY A 532 3.71 4.00 35.25
CA GLY A 532 3.19 3.93 36.61
C GLY A 532 1.66 3.85 36.69
N SER A 533 0.98 3.76 35.55
CA SER A 533 -0.49 3.74 35.47
C SER A 533 -1.08 2.33 35.33
N LEU A 534 -2.34 2.23 35.76
CA LEU A 534 -3.21 1.09 35.53
C LEU A 534 -4.41 1.56 34.69
N LYS A 535 -4.65 0.95 33.53
CA LYS A 535 -5.93 1.09 32.80
C LYS A 535 -6.90 0.00 33.25
N THR A 536 -8.18 0.14 32.93
CA THR A 536 -9.19 -0.88 33.27
C THR A 536 -10.14 -1.12 32.10
N LEU A 537 -10.09 -2.34 31.56
CA LEU A 537 -10.99 -2.80 30.50
C LEU A 537 -12.14 -3.63 31.08
N TYR A 538 -13.34 -3.28 30.65
CA TYR A 538 -14.60 -3.97 30.91
C TYR A 538 -15.05 -4.65 29.61
N ILE A 539 -15.12 -5.98 29.63
CA ILE A 539 -15.40 -6.81 28.45
C ILE A 539 -16.68 -7.61 28.72
N THR A 540 -17.77 -7.28 28.03
CA THR A 540 -18.99 -8.11 28.03
C THR A 540 -18.93 -9.09 26.87
N VAL A 541 -18.88 -10.39 27.15
CA VAL A 541 -18.85 -11.47 26.15
C VAL A 541 -20.29 -11.85 25.78
N LEU A 542 -20.58 -11.97 24.49
CA LEU A 542 -21.95 -12.07 23.95
C LEU A 542 -22.31 -13.48 23.44
N PRO A 543 -23.61 -13.81 23.31
CA PRO A 543 -24.05 -15.08 22.72
C PRO A 543 -23.47 -15.36 21.33
N TYR A 544 -22.96 -16.58 21.17
CA TYR A 544 -22.55 -17.12 19.88
C TYR A 544 -23.79 -17.52 19.06
N THR A 545 -23.75 -17.33 17.74
CA THR A 545 -24.95 -17.36 16.87
C THR A 545 -24.78 -18.13 15.56
N GLU A 546 -23.66 -18.85 15.39
CA GLU A 546 -23.47 -19.74 14.24
C GLU A 546 -24.20 -21.08 14.40
N ARG A 547 -24.18 -21.92 13.37
CA ARG A 547 -24.96 -23.18 13.32
C ARG A 547 -24.25 -24.38 13.94
N ASP A 548 -22.92 -24.34 14.08
CA ASP A 548 -22.12 -25.47 14.54
C ASP A 548 -21.84 -25.42 16.04
N GLY A 549 -22.89 -25.81 16.79
CA GLY A 549 -22.86 -26.10 18.21
C GLY A 549 -22.94 -24.87 19.13
N GLU A 550 -23.24 -25.13 20.41
CA GLU A 550 -23.06 -24.14 21.47
C GLU A 550 -21.56 -23.93 21.71
N PHE A 551 -21.12 -22.67 21.70
CA PHE A 551 -19.76 -22.26 21.98
C PHE A 551 -19.80 -20.99 22.83
N ASP A 552 -19.33 -21.08 24.07
CA ASP A 552 -19.47 -20.05 25.09
C ASP A 552 -18.09 -19.69 25.71
N TRP A 553 -18.08 -18.76 26.65
CA TRP A 553 -16.86 -18.31 27.32
C TRP A 553 -16.13 -19.44 28.07
N TYR A 554 -16.88 -20.42 28.58
CA TYR A 554 -16.33 -21.62 29.21
C TYR A 554 -15.64 -22.53 28.18
N ALA A 555 -16.25 -22.74 27.01
CA ALA A 555 -15.67 -23.49 25.91
C ALA A 555 -14.43 -22.80 25.31
N LEU A 556 -14.46 -21.47 25.10
CA LEU A 556 -13.29 -20.70 24.63
C LEU A 556 -12.09 -20.87 25.56
N ASN A 557 -12.32 -20.88 26.88
CA ASN A 557 -11.27 -21.08 27.88
C ASN A 557 -10.80 -22.55 28.02
N ARG A 558 -11.40 -23.49 27.29
CA ARG A 558 -11.15 -24.94 27.37
C ARG A 558 -11.01 -25.64 26.01
N GLN A 559 -10.78 -24.90 24.93
CA GLN A 559 -10.56 -25.52 23.62
C GLN A 559 -9.31 -26.39 23.64
N GLU A 560 -9.45 -27.64 23.19
CA GLU A 560 -8.35 -28.60 23.07
C GLU A 560 -7.57 -28.41 21.76
N ASP A 561 -8.20 -27.85 20.71
CA ASP A 561 -7.60 -27.65 19.39
C ASP A 561 -7.48 -26.17 18.98
N LYS A 562 -6.22 -25.73 18.94
CA LYS A 562 -5.71 -24.43 18.44
C LYS A 562 -6.08 -24.15 16.98
N ALA A 563 -6.20 -25.17 16.13
CA ALA A 563 -6.46 -25.00 14.70
C ALA A 563 -7.86 -24.45 14.40
N THR A 564 -8.81 -24.58 15.34
CA THR A 564 -10.17 -24.07 15.16
C THR A 564 -10.27 -22.54 15.19
N GLY A 565 -9.32 -21.84 15.83
CA GLY A 565 -9.18 -20.38 15.79
C GLY A 565 -10.37 -19.54 16.28
N ARG A 566 -11.39 -20.16 16.89
CA ARG A 566 -12.69 -19.53 17.20
C ARG A 566 -12.56 -18.34 18.16
N GLU A 567 -13.45 -17.37 17.97
CA GLU A 567 -13.56 -16.16 18.79
C GLU A 567 -15.02 -15.94 19.19
N LEU A 568 -15.24 -15.16 20.25
CA LEU A 568 -16.56 -14.73 20.70
C LEU A 568 -16.74 -13.23 20.45
N ASN A 569 -17.95 -12.82 20.06
CA ASN A 569 -18.28 -11.40 19.98
C ASN A 569 -18.30 -10.78 21.38
N ALA A 570 -17.80 -9.55 21.50
CA ALA A 570 -17.69 -8.84 22.77
C ALA A 570 -18.02 -7.34 22.66
N ILE A 571 -18.34 -6.73 23.80
CA ILE A 571 -18.37 -5.29 23.99
C ILE A 571 -17.20 -4.92 24.90
N VAL A 572 -16.19 -4.25 24.35
CA VAL A 572 -14.98 -3.78 25.03
C VAL A 572 -15.11 -2.29 25.32
N GLN A 573 -14.96 -1.93 26.59
CA GLN A 573 -15.19 -0.60 27.13
C GLN A 573 -14.16 -0.30 28.22
N GLU A 574 -13.90 0.97 28.53
CA GLU A 574 -12.94 1.39 29.55
C GLU A 574 -13.65 2.06 30.75
N GLY A 575 -13.05 1.92 31.94
CA GLY A 575 -13.62 2.45 33.19
C GLY A 575 -12.57 2.70 34.27
N LEU A 576 -13.01 2.69 35.52
CA LEU A 576 -12.13 2.82 36.69
C LEU A 576 -11.83 1.44 37.29
N SER A 577 -10.70 1.31 37.98
CA SER A 577 -10.29 0.10 38.72
C SER A 577 -11.09 -0.12 40.02
N ASP A 578 -12.38 0.25 40.04
CA ASP A 578 -13.26 0.23 41.22
C ASP A 578 -14.41 -0.80 41.12
N GLY A 579 -14.39 -1.61 40.06
CA GLY A 579 -15.37 -2.68 39.81
C GLY A 579 -16.75 -2.20 39.34
N LYS A 580 -17.03 -0.89 39.26
CA LYS A 580 -18.39 -0.37 38.98
C LYS A 580 -18.77 -0.35 37.50
N GLY A 581 -17.81 -0.61 36.60
CA GLY A 581 -18.06 -0.72 35.16
C GLY A 581 -17.53 0.45 34.32
N PRO A 582 -17.93 0.49 33.04
CA PRO A 582 -17.50 1.52 32.09
C PRO A 582 -17.86 2.94 32.53
N LYS A 583 -17.00 3.92 32.20
CA LYS A 583 -17.16 5.33 32.64
C LYS A 583 -17.37 6.29 31.46
N ALA A 584 -18.25 7.27 31.66
CA ALA A 584 -18.52 8.30 30.65
C ALA A 584 -17.24 9.08 30.27
N GLY A 585 -16.99 9.18 28.97
CA GLY A 585 -15.80 9.82 28.40
C GLY A 585 -14.58 8.90 28.21
N MET A 586 -14.67 7.62 28.58
CA MET A 586 -13.65 6.59 28.31
C MET A 586 -14.05 5.71 27.13
N PHE A 587 -13.11 4.91 26.60
CA PHE A 587 -13.32 4.12 25.38
C PHE A 587 -14.55 3.21 25.44
N GLY A 588 -15.26 3.07 24.32
CA GLY A 588 -16.43 2.18 24.17
C GLY A 588 -17.66 2.54 25.03
N TYR A 589 -17.65 3.60 25.84
CA TYR A 589 -18.76 3.92 26.75
C TYR A 589 -20.11 4.12 26.04
N GLY A 590 -21.17 3.56 26.62
CA GLY A 590 -22.53 3.64 26.08
C GLY A 590 -22.84 2.64 24.95
N THR A 591 -21.84 1.91 24.45
CA THR A 591 -22.01 0.83 23.47
C THR A 591 -22.85 -0.31 24.04
N SER A 592 -23.78 -0.83 23.23
CA SER A 592 -24.73 -1.90 23.58
C SER A 592 -24.82 -3.02 22.53
N ILE A 593 -23.92 -3.00 21.54
CA ILE A 593 -23.74 -4.00 20.49
C ILE A 593 -22.29 -4.48 20.50
N ALA A 594 -21.99 -5.60 19.84
CA ALA A 594 -20.61 -6.06 19.68
C ALA A 594 -19.76 -4.98 18.99
N ASN A 595 -18.59 -4.67 19.56
CA ASN A 595 -17.60 -3.76 18.99
C ASN A 595 -16.21 -4.40 18.89
N ALA A 596 -16.08 -5.66 19.29
CA ALA A 596 -14.87 -6.46 19.14
C ALA A 596 -15.20 -7.95 19.07
N SER A 597 -14.21 -8.76 18.67
CA SER A 597 -14.13 -10.18 19.00
C SER A 597 -13.03 -10.42 20.03
N ILE A 598 -13.14 -11.52 20.79
CA ILE A 598 -12.15 -11.97 21.77
C ILE A 598 -11.82 -13.46 21.57
N GLY A 599 -10.53 -13.78 21.62
CA GLY A 599 -10.02 -15.15 21.52
C GLY A 599 -8.75 -15.36 22.35
N VAL A 600 -8.33 -16.61 22.52
CA VAL A 600 -7.06 -16.93 23.20
C VAL A 600 -5.86 -16.58 22.28
N ARG A 601 -4.75 -16.11 22.86
CA ARG A 601 -3.49 -15.80 22.14
C ARG A 601 -2.28 -16.48 22.78
N GLY A 602 -1.22 -16.67 21.99
CA GLY A 602 0.04 -17.30 22.40
C GLY A 602 0.01 -18.82 22.24
N ASN A 603 1.18 -19.45 22.03
CA ASN A 603 1.27 -20.90 21.81
C ASN A 603 1.07 -21.68 23.12
N SER A 604 1.88 -21.39 24.14
CA SER A 604 1.84 -22.01 25.47
C SER A 604 0.55 -21.68 26.24
N ALA A 605 0.03 -20.47 26.09
CA ALA A 605 -1.14 -19.98 26.82
C ALA A 605 -2.44 -20.81 26.63
N TRP A 606 -2.55 -21.62 25.57
CA TRP A 606 -3.67 -22.54 25.39
C TRP A 606 -3.75 -23.61 26.50
N SER A 607 -2.63 -24.12 26.99
CA SER A 607 -2.61 -25.13 28.07
C SER A 607 -2.69 -24.52 29.48
N ARG A 608 -2.41 -23.22 29.62
CA ARG A 608 -2.37 -22.51 30.91
C ARG A 608 -3.77 -22.26 31.50
N VAL A 609 -3.86 -22.16 32.83
CA VAL A 609 -5.14 -22.04 33.56
C VAL A 609 -5.72 -20.62 33.50
N GLN A 610 -4.88 -19.58 33.56
CA GLN A 610 -5.24 -18.23 33.13
C GLN A 610 -4.76 -18.06 31.68
N LYS A 611 -5.65 -17.67 30.76
CA LYS A 611 -5.30 -17.42 29.36
C LYS A 611 -4.74 -16.02 29.16
N SER A 612 -3.89 -15.85 28.13
CA SER A 612 -3.72 -14.56 27.45
C SER A 612 -4.80 -14.42 26.38
N TYR A 613 -5.31 -13.20 26.13
CA TYR A 613 -6.36 -12.94 25.13
C TYR A 613 -5.89 -11.98 24.04
N LYS A 614 -6.29 -12.25 22.80
CA LYS A 614 -6.36 -11.24 21.73
C LYS A 614 -7.77 -10.64 21.72
N ILE A 615 -7.84 -9.34 21.46
CA ILE A 615 -9.06 -8.62 21.17
C ILE A 615 -8.87 -7.96 19.81
N ASP A 616 -9.81 -8.16 18.91
CA ASP A 616 -9.85 -7.51 17.60
C ASP A 616 -11.06 -6.56 17.55
N LEU A 617 -10.81 -5.26 17.55
CA LEU A 617 -11.84 -4.23 17.46
C LEU A 617 -12.46 -4.20 16.05
N PHE A 618 -13.76 -3.99 15.97
CA PHE A 618 -14.48 -3.84 14.70
C PHE A 618 -14.40 -2.38 14.19
N ASP A 619 -14.51 -2.16 12.88
CA ASP A 619 -14.48 -0.82 12.23
C ASP A 619 -15.34 0.23 12.98
N GLU A 620 -16.53 -0.16 13.47
CA GLU A 620 -17.45 0.72 14.20
C GLU A 620 -17.02 1.12 15.62
N ALA A 621 -16.02 0.44 16.21
CA ALA A 621 -15.52 0.72 17.56
C ALA A 621 -14.59 1.94 17.62
N GLY A 622 -13.94 2.27 16.51
CA GLY A 622 -12.73 3.09 16.52
C GLY A 622 -11.53 2.33 17.09
N GLN A 623 -10.46 3.06 17.39
CA GLN A 623 -9.17 2.49 17.82
C GLN A 623 -8.95 2.76 19.32
N TYR A 624 -8.33 1.80 20.03
CA TYR A 624 -7.87 1.99 21.41
C TYR A 624 -6.35 2.21 21.39
N MET A 625 -5.86 3.33 21.93
CA MET A 625 -4.43 3.70 21.90
C MET A 625 -3.81 3.67 20.49
N ASP A 626 -4.54 4.12 19.47
CA ASP A 626 -4.17 4.06 18.05
C ASP A 626 -3.97 2.61 17.51
N GLN A 627 -4.56 1.61 18.16
CA GLN A 627 -4.51 0.17 17.80
C GLN A 627 -5.91 -0.42 17.56
N GLU A 628 -6.02 -1.37 16.61
CA GLU A 628 -7.21 -2.17 16.31
C GLU A 628 -7.16 -3.58 16.94
N ARG A 629 -5.96 -4.14 17.12
CA ARG A 629 -5.74 -5.40 17.86
C ARG A 629 -5.05 -5.14 19.18
N LEU A 630 -5.65 -5.58 20.29
CA LEU A 630 -5.07 -5.53 21.62
C LEU A 630 -4.61 -6.92 22.06
N ASN A 631 -3.33 -7.04 22.42
CA ASN A 631 -2.76 -8.27 22.99
C ASN A 631 -2.74 -8.16 24.52
N LEU A 632 -3.69 -8.78 25.22
CA LEU A 632 -3.71 -8.85 26.68
C LEU A 632 -2.93 -10.09 27.13
N ASN A 633 -1.67 -9.89 27.50
CA ASN A 633 -0.78 -10.95 27.94
C ASN A 633 -0.86 -11.15 29.46
N LYS A 634 -0.97 -12.41 29.90
CA LYS A 634 -1.09 -12.75 31.32
C LYS A 634 0.24 -13.04 32.00
N HIS A 635 1.26 -13.47 31.25
CA HIS A 635 2.59 -13.83 31.76
C HIS A 635 2.51 -14.75 33.01
N ILE A 636 1.89 -15.92 32.88
CA ILE A 636 1.57 -16.77 34.03
C ILE A 636 2.81 -17.34 34.73
N ASP A 637 3.88 -17.57 33.98
CA ASP A 637 5.15 -18.14 34.46
C ASP A 637 6.10 -17.07 35.03
N ASP A 638 5.93 -15.79 34.65
CA ASP A 638 6.65 -14.67 35.27
C ASP A 638 6.00 -14.31 36.61
N LEU A 639 6.65 -14.72 37.70
CA LEU A 639 6.20 -14.43 39.07
C LEU A 639 6.16 -12.93 39.40
N SER A 640 6.93 -12.11 38.68
CA SER A 640 6.92 -10.65 38.83
C SER A 640 5.78 -9.98 38.05
N ARG A 641 5.38 -10.55 36.91
CA ARG A 641 4.54 -9.93 35.85
C ARG A 641 5.16 -8.68 35.19
N LEU A 642 6.46 -8.44 35.35
CA LEU A 642 7.18 -7.24 34.90
C LEU A 642 8.05 -7.45 33.66
N ARG A 643 8.59 -8.66 33.45
CA ARG A 643 9.76 -8.92 32.58
C ARG A 643 9.60 -8.40 31.15
N ASN A 644 8.43 -8.66 30.56
CA ASN A 644 8.13 -8.25 29.19
C ASN A 644 7.92 -6.73 29.03
N LYS A 645 7.24 -6.05 29.97
CA LYS A 645 7.13 -4.57 29.94
C LYS A 645 8.49 -3.92 30.17
N LEU A 646 9.27 -4.42 31.15
CA LEU A 646 10.64 -3.95 31.40
C LEU A 646 11.53 -3.98 30.16
N ALA A 647 11.51 -5.08 29.39
CA ALA A 647 12.29 -5.18 28.16
C ALA A 647 11.94 -4.06 27.16
N PHE A 648 10.66 -3.91 26.82
CA PHE A 648 10.22 -2.92 25.84
C PHE A 648 10.43 -1.47 26.30
N ASP A 649 10.10 -1.13 27.55
CA ASP A 649 10.27 0.22 28.12
C ASP A 649 11.74 0.68 28.17
N LEU A 650 12.69 -0.26 28.28
CA LEU A 650 14.12 0.04 28.18
C LEU A 650 14.54 0.27 26.72
N MET A 651 14.01 -0.54 25.79
CA MET A 651 14.28 -0.41 24.34
C MET A 651 13.75 0.90 23.73
N GLU A 652 12.75 1.55 24.33
CA GLU A 652 12.27 2.87 23.90
C GLU A 652 13.40 3.89 23.77
N LYS A 653 14.37 3.86 24.69
CA LYS A 653 15.45 4.85 24.79
C LYS A 653 16.68 4.50 23.94
N ILE A 654 16.75 3.28 23.41
CA ILE A 654 17.85 2.82 22.58
C ILE A 654 17.72 3.46 21.19
N PRO A 655 18.78 4.11 20.66
CA PRO A 655 18.79 4.66 19.30
C PRO A 655 18.73 3.52 18.27
N ASN A 656 18.16 3.79 17.10
CA ASN A 656 18.11 2.89 15.94
C ASN A 656 17.44 1.50 16.18
N MET A 657 16.83 1.30 17.35
CA MET A 657 16.02 0.15 17.71
C MET A 657 14.57 0.58 17.90
N THR A 658 13.64 -0.19 17.34
CA THR A 658 12.18 0.04 17.50
C THR A 658 11.64 -0.82 18.65
N SER A 659 10.84 -0.23 19.52
CA SER A 659 10.20 -0.93 20.65
C SER A 659 8.67 -1.01 20.51
N LEU A 660 8.01 -1.79 21.37
CA LEU A 660 6.55 -1.95 21.39
C LEU A 660 5.96 -1.19 22.58
N ARG A 661 4.88 -0.43 22.36
CA ARG A 661 4.15 0.18 23.48
C ARG A 661 3.56 -0.89 24.40
N THR A 662 3.66 -0.68 25.71
CA THR A 662 3.10 -1.61 26.70
C THR A 662 2.45 -0.90 27.89
N GLN A 663 1.36 -1.49 28.40
CA GLN A 663 0.52 -0.88 29.42
C GLN A 663 -0.02 -1.94 30.40
N PHE A 664 0.04 -1.66 31.71
CA PHE A 664 -0.67 -2.47 32.70
C PHE A 664 -2.18 -2.24 32.63
N VAL A 665 -2.94 -3.32 32.52
CA VAL A 665 -4.40 -3.32 32.37
C VAL A 665 -5.03 -4.28 33.37
N GLN A 666 -5.97 -3.78 34.18
CA GLN A 666 -6.90 -4.65 34.90
C GLN A 666 -8.06 -5.04 33.98
N VAL A 667 -8.37 -6.32 33.92
CA VAL A 667 -9.44 -6.85 33.05
C VAL A 667 -10.63 -7.32 33.89
N TYR A 668 -11.82 -6.86 33.52
CA TYR A 668 -13.09 -7.33 34.07
C TYR A 668 -13.93 -8.00 32.98
N ILE A 669 -14.34 -9.25 33.18
CA ILE A 669 -15.17 -10.00 32.23
C ILE A 669 -16.61 -10.08 32.74
N LYS A 670 -17.58 -9.88 31.86
CA LYS A 670 -19.00 -10.18 32.08
C LYS A 670 -19.47 -11.17 31.03
N ASP A 671 -19.70 -12.40 31.43
CA ASP A 671 -20.17 -13.45 30.52
C ASP A 671 -21.70 -13.39 30.33
N LEU A 672 -22.15 -13.22 29.08
CA LEU A 672 -23.53 -13.41 28.63
C LEU A 672 -23.63 -14.48 27.53
N SER A 673 -22.53 -15.18 27.21
CA SER A 673 -22.42 -16.05 26.02
C SER A 673 -23.32 -17.29 26.10
N ASN A 674 -23.55 -17.79 27.31
CA ASN A 674 -24.52 -18.84 27.64
C ASN A 674 -25.98 -18.34 27.76
N GLY A 675 -26.28 -17.11 27.34
CA GLY A 675 -27.64 -16.55 27.32
C GLY A 675 -28.14 -16.00 28.67
N GLN A 676 -27.31 -15.96 29.71
CA GLN A 676 -27.63 -15.24 30.94
C GLN A 676 -27.83 -13.74 30.68
N THR A 677 -28.82 -13.12 31.33
CA THR A 677 -29.09 -11.67 31.21
C THR A 677 -28.54 -10.84 32.36
N ASN A 678 -28.25 -11.47 33.50
CA ASN A 678 -28.05 -10.79 34.80
C ASN A 678 -26.61 -10.92 35.35
N ALA A 679 -25.64 -11.34 34.54
CA ALA A 679 -24.26 -11.49 34.98
C ALA A 679 -23.64 -10.15 35.47
N SER A 680 -22.80 -10.24 36.50
CA SER A 680 -21.93 -9.17 36.97
C SER A 680 -20.61 -9.13 36.18
N TYR A 681 -19.83 -8.06 36.34
CA TYR A 681 -18.42 -8.06 35.97
C TYR A 681 -17.60 -8.79 37.05
N GLU A 682 -16.81 -9.78 36.64
CA GLU A 682 -15.84 -10.50 37.46
C GLU A 682 -14.42 -9.96 37.22
N ASP A 683 -13.62 -9.86 38.28
CA ASP A 683 -12.22 -9.42 38.20
C ASP A 683 -11.34 -10.57 37.66
N TYR A 684 -10.71 -10.37 36.50
CA TYR A 684 -9.77 -11.32 35.88
C TYR A 684 -8.31 -10.95 36.17
N GLY A 685 -8.08 -9.91 36.98
CA GLY A 685 -6.77 -9.53 37.50
C GLY A 685 -5.92 -8.70 36.52
N LEU A 686 -4.62 -8.69 36.76
CA LEU A 686 -3.63 -7.92 36.00
C LEU A 686 -3.25 -8.59 34.68
N TYR A 687 -3.17 -7.81 33.61
CA TYR A 687 -2.59 -8.18 32.32
C TYR A 687 -1.64 -7.08 31.86
N THR A 688 -0.70 -7.43 30.99
CA THR A 688 0.11 -6.47 30.22
C THR A 688 -0.47 -6.41 28.82
N HIS A 689 -0.99 -5.25 28.41
CA HIS A 689 -1.26 -4.94 27.01
C HIS A 689 0.09 -4.73 26.31
N VAL A 690 0.29 -5.41 25.19
CA VAL A 690 1.44 -5.23 24.28
C VAL A 690 0.92 -4.81 22.92
N GLU A 691 1.56 -3.84 22.27
CA GLU A 691 1.23 -3.47 20.90
C GLU A 691 1.42 -4.64 19.91
N GLN A 692 0.67 -4.63 18.81
CA GLN A 692 0.80 -5.62 17.74
C GLN A 692 1.59 -5.07 16.55
N PRO A 693 2.81 -5.55 16.28
CA PRO A 693 3.48 -5.27 15.01
C PRO A 693 2.66 -5.80 13.84
N ASN A 694 2.25 -4.86 13.00
CA ASN A 694 1.41 -4.96 11.82
C ASN A 694 1.52 -3.63 11.03
N LYS A 695 0.66 -3.43 10.03
CA LYS A 695 0.66 -2.20 9.20
C LYS A 695 0.25 -0.92 9.96
N GLN A 696 -0.52 -1.04 11.03
CA GLN A 696 -0.94 0.07 11.89
C GLN A 696 0.18 0.50 12.84
N PHE A 697 0.86 -0.45 13.47
CA PHE A 697 2.11 -0.21 14.22
C PHE A 697 3.15 0.49 13.35
N LEU A 698 3.44 -0.03 12.14
CA LEU A 698 4.37 0.63 11.22
C LEU A 698 3.94 2.06 10.86
N LYS A 699 2.63 2.30 10.63
CA LYS A 699 2.07 3.66 10.44
C LYS A 699 2.30 4.55 11.67
N ALA A 700 2.08 4.02 12.88
CA ALA A 700 2.16 4.78 14.13
C ALA A 700 3.60 5.19 14.47
N HIS A 701 4.57 4.26 14.33
CA HIS A 701 6.01 4.49 14.53
C HIS A 701 6.67 5.26 13.35
N LEU A 702 5.87 5.76 12.40
CA LEU A 702 6.24 6.47 11.16
C LEU A 702 7.07 5.69 10.12
N LEU A 703 7.27 4.39 10.32
CA LEU A 703 7.85 3.40 9.40
C LEU A 703 6.98 3.22 8.12
N ASP A 704 7.40 2.43 7.12
CA ASP A 704 6.58 2.21 5.90
C ASP A 704 5.52 1.11 6.13
N PRO A 705 4.21 1.43 6.19
CA PRO A 705 3.16 0.42 6.40
C PRO A 705 2.95 -0.53 5.21
N ASN A 706 3.72 -0.37 4.13
CA ASN A 706 3.72 -1.24 2.95
C ASN A 706 4.99 -2.13 2.88
N ALA A 707 5.85 -2.06 3.89
CA ALA A 707 7.05 -2.86 4.04
C ALA A 707 6.78 -4.37 4.00
N ASN A 708 7.82 -5.12 3.70
CA ASN A 708 7.89 -6.51 4.12
C ASN A 708 7.99 -6.53 5.65
N LEU A 709 7.09 -7.29 6.30
CA LEU A 709 7.07 -7.49 7.74
C LEU A 709 6.62 -8.91 8.02
N TYR A 710 7.52 -9.70 8.61
CA TYR A 710 7.30 -11.11 8.96
C TYR A 710 7.53 -11.31 10.44
N LYS A 711 6.59 -11.95 11.13
CA LYS A 711 6.84 -12.48 12.47
C LYS A 711 7.46 -13.87 12.33
N VAL A 712 8.54 -14.15 13.04
CA VAL A 712 9.15 -15.48 13.05
C VAL A 712 8.28 -16.49 13.82
N LYS A 713 8.25 -17.76 13.36
CA LYS A 713 7.73 -18.92 14.10
C LYS A 713 8.79 -19.94 14.49
N PHE A 714 9.78 -20.14 13.62
CA PHE A 714 11.05 -20.84 13.84
C PHE A 714 11.91 -20.63 12.58
N PHE A 715 13.06 -19.96 12.65
CA PHE A 715 13.83 -19.55 11.47
C PHE A 715 15.32 -19.32 11.78
N GLU A 716 16.19 -20.16 11.21
CA GLU A 716 17.65 -20.16 11.46
C GLU A 716 18.45 -19.52 10.31
N PHE A 717 17.82 -18.66 9.49
CA PHE A 717 18.38 -18.10 8.25
C PHE A 717 18.73 -19.11 7.13
N ASN A 718 18.31 -20.38 7.24
CA ASN A 718 18.28 -21.33 6.13
C ASN A 718 17.36 -20.84 4.98
N ARG A 719 17.60 -21.33 3.76
CA ARG A 719 16.83 -20.94 2.55
C ARG A 719 15.41 -21.55 2.45
N TYR A 720 15.14 -22.67 3.14
CA TYR A 720 13.87 -23.43 3.17
C TYR A 720 13.07 -23.45 1.83
N PRO A 721 13.63 -23.94 0.70
CA PRO A 721 13.06 -23.75 -0.65
C PRO A 721 11.68 -24.40 -0.89
N ASP A 722 11.29 -25.39 -0.09
CA ASP A 722 9.96 -26.03 -0.17
C ASP A 722 8.85 -25.28 0.60
N ASN A 723 9.23 -24.25 1.37
CA ASN A 723 8.34 -23.41 2.18
C ASN A 723 8.39 -21.94 1.71
N ILE A 724 9.60 -21.40 1.52
CA ILE A 724 9.86 -20.02 1.12
C ILE A 724 9.94 -19.93 -0.41
N LYS A 725 8.77 -19.76 -1.03
CA LYS A 725 8.59 -19.46 -2.45
C LYS A 725 7.96 -18.07 -2.62
N ASP A 726 8.18 -17.43 -3.77
CA ASP A 726 7.52 -16.16 -4.08
C ASP A 726 6.06 -16.38 -4.52
N VAL A 727 5.21 -15.38 -4.31
CA VAL A 727 3.79 -15.37 -4.72
C VAL A 727 3.56 -15.55 -6.23
N THR A 728 4.61 -15.43 -7.05
CA THR A 728 4.58 -15.72 -8.49
C THR A 728 5.02 -17.14 -8.87
N ASP A 729 5.56 -17.93 -7.93
CA ASP A 729 5.84 -19.36 -8.11
C ASP A 729 4.53 -20.15 -8.23
N ARG A 730 4.53 -21.20 -9.06
CA ARG A 730 3.38 -22.08 -9.27
C ARG A 730 3.06 -22.93 -8.03
N ASP A 731 4.08 -23.28 -7.25
CA ASP A 731 3.96 -24.17 -6.09
C ASP A 731 3.93 -23.38 -4.77
N TYR A 732 3.79 -22.05 -4.82
CA TYR A 732 3.61 -21.22 -3.63
C TYR A 732 2.38 -21.65 -2.85
N ASN A 733 2.55 -21.81 -1.54
CA ASN A 733 1.48 -22.15 -0.61
C ASN A 733 1.68 -21.33 0.66
N VAL A 734 0.77 -20.39 0.91
CA VAL A 734 0.83 -19.50 2.08
C VAL A 734 0.86 -20.26 3.41
N ALA A 735 0.19 -21.41 3.53
CA ALA A 735 0.22 -22.20 4.76
C ALA A 735 1.62 -22.79 5.02
N LYS A 736 2.33 -23.22 3.98
CA LYS A 736 3.73 -23.66 4.08
C LYS A 736 4.69 -22.50 4.37
N PHE A 737 4.46 -21.33 3.77
CA PHE A 737 5.25 -20.13 4.09
C PHE A 737 5.06 -19.76 5.57
N GLU A 738 3.82 -19.79 6.04
CA GLU A 738 3.45 -19.57 7.44
C GLU A 738 3.79 -20.74 8.38
N GLU A 739 4.48 -21.79 7.95
CA GLU A 739 5.19 -22.68 8.89
C GLU A 739 6.41 -21.97 9.49
N ILE A 740 7.08 -21.11 8.72
CA ILE A 740 8.31 -20.38 9.09
C ILE A 740 8.01 -18.93 9.55
N PHE A 741 7.13 -18.23 8.83
CA PHE A 741 6.91 -16.78 8.99
C PHE A 741 5.42 -16.39 8.92
N GLU A 742 4.85 -15.77 9.94
CA GLU A 742 3.52 -15.15 9.81
C GLU A 742 3.61 -13.83 9.02
N ILE A 743 2.75 -13.66 8.00
CA ILE A 743 2.81 -12.50 7.10
C ILE A 743 2.02 -11.32 7.71
N LYS A 744 2.72 -10.26 8.14
CA LYS A 744 2.11 -9.07 8.77
C LYS A 744 2.20 -7.80 7.92
N GLY A 745 3.09 -7.77 6.93
CA GLY A 745 3.29 -6.67 5.99
C GLY A 745 2.85 -7.01 4.56
N ARG A 746 3.78 -6.90 3.62
CA ARG A 746 3.61 -7.24 2.20
C ARG A 746 3.77 -8.74 1.91
N GLU A 747 2.87 -9.25 1.07
CA GLU A 747 2.90 -10.61 0.51
C GLU A 747 3.63 -10.57 -0.85
N ASP A 748 4.97 -10.56 -0.80
CA ASP A 748 5.91 -10.46 -1.92
C ASP A 748 7.26 -10.91 -1.37
N HIS A 749 7.78 -12.06 -1.78
CA HIS A 749 8.88 -12.72 -1.07
C HIS A 749 10.21 -12.67 -1.83
N ALA A 750 10.25 -12.08 -3.04
CA ALA A 750 11.45 -11.98 -3.86
C ALA A 750 12.65 -11.36 -3.13
N ARG A 751 12.45 -10.30 -2.34
CA ARG A 751 13.52 -9.64 -1.56
C ARG A 751 13.98 -10.44 -0.33
N LEU A 752 13.10 -11.24 0.26
CA LEU A 752 13.45 -12.17 1.35
C LEU A 752 14.31 -13.30 0.76
N ILE A 753 13.86 -13.86 -0.35
CA ILE A 753 14.55 -14.90 -1.12
C ILE A 753 15.95 -14.45 -1.55
N GLU A 754 16.11 -13.24 -2.09
CA GLU A 754 17.41 -12.70 -2.51
C GLU A 754 18.40 -12.60 -1.33
N MET A 755 17.95 -12.11 -0.17
CA MET A 755 18.76 -12.03 1.05
C MET A 755 19.15 -13.43 1.54
N LEU A 756 18.21 -14.38 1.58
CA LEU A 756 18.50 -15.75 1.99
C LEU A 756 19.52 -16.43 1.07
N GLU A 757 19.41 -16.21 -0.24
CA GLU A 757 20.35 -16.77 -1.23
C GLU A 757 21.76 -16.18 -1.11
N ALA A 758 21.92 -14.95 -0.61
CA ALA A 758 23.21 -14.39 -0.23
C ALA A 758 23.73 -14.97 1.11
N VAL A 759 22.91 -14.98 2.15
CA VAL A 759 23.27 -15.50 3.49
C VAL A 759 23.69 -16.98 3.45
N ASN A 760 23.04 -17.78 2.60
CA ASN A 760 23.36 -19.21 2.41
C ASN A 760 24.53 -19.44 1.42
N ASN A 761 25.07 -18.40 0.76
CA ASN A 761 26.18 -18.53 -0.17
C ASN A 761 27.52 -18.22 0.50
N TYR A 762 28.22 -19.29 0.92
CA TYR A 762 29.56 -19.23 1.52
C TYR A 762 30.68 -18.80 0.55
N SER A 763 30.38 -18.55 -0.73
CA SER A 763 31.34 -17.98 -1.70
C SER A 763 31.38 -16.44 -1.70
N ILE A 764 30.41 -15.80 -1.04
CA ILE A 764 30.36 -14.34 -0.84
C ILE A 764 30.84 -14.07 0.60
N PRO A 765 31.71 -13.08 0.85
CA PRO A 765 32.04 -12.65 2.21
C PRO A 765 30.78 -12.29 3.03
N ILE A 766 30.79 -12.54 4.34
CA ILE A 766 29.60 -12.27 5.17
C ILE A 766 29.39 -10.75 5.36
N GLU A 767 30.49 -10.00 5.31
CA GLU A 767 30.58 -8.54 5.38
C GLU A 767 29.83 -7.90 4.21
N GLU A 768 30.08 -8.35 2.96
CA GLU A 768 29.35 -7.90 1.77
C GLU A 768 27.83 -8.19 1.87
N THR A 769 27.48 -9.29 2.55
CA THR A 769 26.08 -9.69 2.76
C THR A 769 25.40 -8.82 3.81
N ILE A 770 26.09 -8.50 4.91
CA ILE A 770 25.64 -7.57 5.94
C ILE A 770 25.49 -6.16 5.37
N ASP A 771 26.53 -5.62 4.71
CA ASP A 771 26.52 -4.28 4.14
C ASP A 771 25.37 -4.06 3.15
N LYS A 772 25.07 -5.06 2.30
CA LYS A 772 23.97 -4.97 1.35
C LYS A 772 22.59 -5.16 2.00
N TYR A 773 22.41 -6.22 2.79
CA TYR A 773 21.07 -6.69 3.18
C TYR A 773 20.67 -6.43 4.62
N PHE A 774 21.55 -5.93 5.49
CA PHE A 774 21.23 -5.70 6.91
C PHE A 774 21.67 -4.32 7.36
N ASP A 775 21.04 -3.80 8.41
CA ASP A 775 21.60 -2.69 9.16
C ASP A 775 22.44 -3.23 10.31
N LEU A 776 23.75 -2.99 10.25
CA LEU A 776 24.72 -3.57 11.19
C LEU A 776 24.52 -3.04 12.62
N ASP A 777 24.16 -1.78 12.76
CA ASP A 777 23.92 -1.16 14.07
C ASP A 777 22.69 -1.77 14.75
N ASN A 778 21.59 -1.92 14.00
CA ASN A 778 20.39 -2.62 14.46
C ASN A 778 20.65 -4.11 14.79
N PHE A 779 21.41 -4.83 13.94
CA PHE A 779 21.75 -6.25 14.14
C PHE A 779 22.60 -6.51 15.39
N LEU A 780 23.65 -5.72 15.58
CA LEU A 780 24.48 -5.78 16.79
C LEU A 780 23.69 -5.36 18.03
N THR A 781 22.88 -4.31 17.94
CA THR A 781 22.05 -3.81 19.05
C THR A 781 21.05 -4.88 19.51
N TRP A 782 20.36 -5.53 18.57
CA TRP A 782 19.42 -6.60 18.87
C TRP A 782 20.10 -7.83 19.51
N THR A 783 21.25 -8.25 18.97
CA THR A 783 22.01 -9.39 19.52
C THR A 783 22.55 -9.08 20.92
N ALA A 784 23.12 -7.89 21.12
CA ALA A 784 23.67 -7.43 22.40
C ALA A 784 22.59 -7.32 23.49
N MET A 785 21.44 -6.70 23.20
CA MET A 785 20.38 -6.54 24.21
C MET A 785 19.80 -7.89 24.65
N ASN A 786 19.70 -8.87 23.76
CA ASN A 786 19.22 -10.21 24.11
C ASN A 786 20.18 -10.96 25.04
N ILE A 787 21.50 -10.81 24.83
CA ILE A 787 22.55 -11.36 25.69
C ILE A 787 22.50 -10.69 27.07
N MET A 788 22.41 -9.35 27.12
CA MET A 788 22.31 -8.60 28.38
C MET A 788 20.99 -8.87 29.14
N MET A 789 19.90 -9.18 28.44
CA MET A 789 18.62 -9.55 29.05
C MET A 789 18.49 -11.07 29.30
N ASP A 790 19.51 -11.89 29.05
CA ASP A 790 19.48 -13.37 29.21
C ASP A 790 18.25 -14.02 28.51
N ASN A 791 17.84 -13.51 27.33
CA ASN A 791 16.69 -14.01 26.58
C ASN A 791 17.12 -14.99 25.48
N MET A 792 17.11 -16.29 25.80
CA MET A 792 17.74 -17.32 24.97
C MET A 792 16.84 -17.86 23.83
N ASP A 793 15.51 -17.82 23.98
CA ASP A 793 14.53 -18.15 22.91
C ASP A 793 14.42 -17.03 21.85
N THR A 794 15.55 -16.41 21.50
CA THR A 794 15.69 -15.44 20.41
C THR A 794 16.60 -15.94 19.29
N ASP A 795 17.18 -17.13 19.42
CA ASP A 795 18.01 -17.78 18.40
C ASP A 795 17.26 -17.96 17.06
N ALA A 796 16.10 -18.61 17.12
CA ALA A 796 15.26 -18.91 15.96
C ALA A 796 13.84 -18.32 16.09
N ASN A 797 13.54 -17.57 17.14
CA ASN A 797 12.20 -17.15 17.57
C ASN A 797 12.16 -15.68 18.05
N ASN A 798 10.97 -15.18 18.39
CA ASN A 798 10.76 -13.95 19.17
C ASN A 798 11.37 -12.65 18.58
N PHE A 799 11.44 -12.57 17.25
CA PHE A 799 11.62 -11.31 16.52
C PHE A 799 10.73 -11.20 15.28
N PHE A 800 10.71 -10.01 14.70
CA PHE A 800 10.20 -9.74 13.37
C PHE A 800 11.33 -9.32 12.44
N LEU A 801 11.23 -9.72 11.17
CA LEU A 801 12.02 -9.14 10.08
C LEU A 801 11.19 -8.06 9.39
N TYR A 802 11.71 -6.83 9.38
CA TYR A 802 11.15 -5.66 8.71
C TYR A 802 12.07 -5.21 7.56
N SER A 803 11.48 -4.82 6.42
CA SER A 803 12.23 -4.12 5.37
C SER A 803 11.34 -3.16 4.56
N PRO A 804 11.67 -1.86 4.51
CA PRO A 804 10.88 -0.84 3.80
C PRO A 804 11.05 -0.94 2.28
N LEU A 805 10.12 -0.33 1.53
CA LEU A 805 10.10 -0.45 0.07
C LEU A 805 11.09 0.45 -0.68
N ASN A 806 11.88 1.26 0.03
CA ASN A 806 12.82 2.24 -0.53
C ASN A 806 14.29 2.03 -0.14
N ILE A 807 14.61 0.99 0.64
CA ILE A 807 15.97 0.62 1.07
C ILE A 807 16.06 -0.90 1.01
N ASP A 808 17.19 -1.45 0.54
CA ASP A 808 17.33 -2.90 0.33
C ASP A 808 17.60 -3.70 1.62
N LYS A 809 17.92 -3.02 2.73
CA LYS A 809 18.25 -3.60 4.05
C LYS A 809 17.04 -4.17 4.82
N TRP A 810 17.32 -5.16 5.65
CA TRP A 810 16.45 -5.78 6.65
C TRP A 810 16.86 -5.35 8.06
N TYR A 811 15.88 -5.29 8.95
CA TYR A 811 16.02 -4.89 10.34
C TYR A 811 15.26 -5.87 11.25
N PHE A 812 15.81 -6.10 12.44
CA PHE A 812 15.22 -6.89 13.51
C PHE A 812 14.35 -5.98 14.38
N LEU A 813 13.11 -6.42 14.67
CA LEU A 813 12.24 -5.80 15.67
C LEU A 813 11.92 -6.83 16.79
N PRO A 814 11.92 -6.44 18.07
CA PRO A 814 11.73 -7.36 19.20
C PRO A 814 10.29 -7.85 19.38
N TRP A 815 10.10 -9.05 19.95
CA TRP A 815 8.81 -9.65 20.32
C TRP A 815 8.94 -10.62 21.51
N ASP A 816 7.88 -10.84 22.31
CA ASP A 816 7.79 -11.73 23.50
C ASP A 816 9.11 -11.87 24.33
N TYR A 817 9.32 -10.95 25.29
CA TYR A 817 10.49 -10.87 26.18
C TYR A 817 10.16 -11.26 27.64
N ASP A 818 9.08 -12.01 27.92
CA ASP A 818 8.84 -12.57 29.26
C ASP A 818 9.78 -13.73 29.61
N GLY A 819 10.24 -14.51 28.63
CA GLY A 819 11.19 -15.61 28.84
C GLY A 819 12.61 -15.19 29.28
N GLY A 820 12.99 -13.93 29.02
CA GLY A 820 14.27 -13.37 29.46
C GLY A 820 14.32 -13.05 30.96
N TRP A 821 15.30 -12.23 31.35
CA TRP A 821 15.58 -11.85 32.73
C TRP A 821 15.73 -13.08 33.64
N GLU A 822 16.52 -14.03 33.16
CA GLU A 822 16.80 -15.34 33.75
C GLU A 822 15.58 -16.23 34.00
N LEU A 823 14.39 -15.91 33.45
CA LEU A 823 13.19 -16.74 33.70
C LEU A 823 13.34 -18.15 33.11
N GLN A 824 13.76 -18.27 31.85
CA GLN A 824 14.06 -19.57 31.22
C GLN A 824 15.08 -20.39 32.03
N ARG A 825 16.14 -19.72 32.53
CA ARG A 825 17.19 -20.34 33.35
C ARG A 825 16.70 -20.76 34.75
N ASN A 826 15.80 -20.00 35.36
CA ASN A 826 15.20 -20.31 36.67
C ASN A 826 14.08 -21.38 36.60
N LEU A 827 13.58 -21.67 35.40
CA LEU A 827 12.58 -22.71 35.13
C LEU A 827 13.20 -24.01 34.58
N ASP A 828 14.55 -24.11 34.53
CA ASP A 828 15.31 -25.20 33.91
C ASP A 828 14.94 -25.44 32.41
N PHE A 829 14.41 -24.42 31.74
CA PHE A 829 14.01 -24.45 30.31
C PHE A 829 15.14 -23.98 29.37
N ILE A 830 16.39 -24.27 29.71
CA ILE A 830 17.58 -23.96 28.90
C ILE A 830 18.39 -25.22 28.60
N ARG A 831 19.07 -25.22 27.46
CA ARG A 831 20.03 -26.25 27.06
C ARG A 831 21.43 -25.88 27.60
N PRO A 832 22.35 -26.85 27.82
CA PRO A 832 23.67 -26.59 28.41
C PRO A 832 24.53 -25.54 27.69
N TYR A 833 24.35 -25.41 26.36
CA TYR A 833 25.07 -24.45 25.51
C TYR A 833 24.47 -23.03 25.50
N GLN A 834 23.31 -22.79 26.11
CA GLN A 834 22.61 -21.49 26.01
C GLN A 834 23.23 -20.45 26.96
N ALA A 835 24.27 -19.83 26.43
CA ALA A 835 24.93 -18.61 26.89
C ALA A 835 25.44 -17.83 25.66
N GLY A 836 25.68 -16.53 25.83
CA GLY A 836 26.42 -15.69 24.88
C GLY A 836 26.01 -15.84 23.41
N ILE A 837 26.99 -16.23 22.59
CA ILE A 837 26.84 -16.46 21.14
C ILE A 837 26.66 -17.94 20.79
N SER A 838 27.02 -18.89 21.67
CA SER A 838 26.70 -20.31 21.49
C SER A 838 25.19 -20.55 21.34
N ASN A 839 24.36 -19.72 21.98
CA ASN A 839 22.92 -19.70 21.77
C ASN A 839 22.52 -19.52 20.29
N TYR A 840 23.18 -18.60 19.58
CA TYR A 840 22.90 -18.31 18.17
C TYR A 840 23.70 -19.18 17.19
N TRP A 841 24.50 -20.13 17.68
CA TRP A 841 25.51 -20.78 16.83
C TRP A 841 24.92 -21.77 15.80
N GLY A 842 23.64 -22.14 15.93
CA GLY A 842 22.89 -22.86 14.88
C GLY A 842 22.34 -21.95 13.76
N VAL A 843 22.30 -20.64 13.99
CA VAL A 843 21.73 -19.64 13.07
C VAL A 843 22.75 -19.25 12.01
N ILE A 844 22.46 -19.41 10.73
CA ILE A 844 23.45 -19.21 9.66
C ILE A 844 24.01 -17.79 9.65
N LEU A 845 23.18 -16.76 9.85
CA LEU A 845 23.64 -15.37 9.86
C LEU A 845 24.66 -15.10 10.97
N HIS A 846 24.31 -15.42 12.22
CA HIS A 846 25.17 -15.25 13.39
C HIS A 846 26.41 -16.13 13.33
N ASN A 847 26.26 -17.42 12.98
CA ASN A 847 27.37 -18.37 12.85
C ASN A 847 28.38 -17.96 11.79
N ARG A 848 27.94 -17.35 10.68
CA ARG A 848 28.85 -16.83 9.66
C ARG A 848 29.55 -15.54 10.11
N TYR A 849 28.85 -14.65 10.81
CA TYR A 849 29.38 -13.34 11.19
C TYR A 849 30.33 -13.41 12.40
N PHE A 850 29.94 -14.09 13.48
CA PHE A 850 30.70 -14.16 14.74
C PHE A 850 31.81 -15.22 14.76
N ARG A 851 32.41 -15.51 13.59
CA ARG A 851 33.65 -16.30 13.44
C ARG A 851 34.91 -15.44 13.29
N ASP A 852 34.76 -14.12 13.24
CA ASP A 852 35.86 -13.17 13.22
C ASP A 852 35.91 -12.41 14.55
N ASP A 853 37.09 -12.35 15.18
CA ASP A 853 37.30 -11.64 16.45
C ASP A 853 36.95 -10.15 16.35
N ALA A 854 37.15 -9.51 15.19
CA ALA A 854 36.75 -8.13 14.99
C ALA A 854 35.24 -7.94 15.12
N HIS A 855 34.44 -8.93 14.71
CA HIS A 855 32.99 -8.92 14.89
C HIS A 855 32.56 -9.22 16.33
N ILE A 856 33.34 -10.03 17.06
CA ILE A 856 33.19 -10.22 18.52
C ILE A 856 33.49 -8.91 19.28
N GLU A 857 34.54 -8.19 18.90
CA GLU A 857 34.86 -6.88 19.48
C GLU A 857 33.79 -5.84 19.15
N LEU A 858 33.21 -5.83 17.95
CA LEU A 858 32.06 -4.97 17.64
C LEU A 858 30.85 -5.27 18.54
N LEU A 859 30.59 -6.55 18.85
CA LEU A 859 29.53 -6.95 19.78
C LEU A 859 29.82 -6.50 21.22
N LYS A 860 31.06 -6.66 21.71
CA LYS A 860 31.51 -6.15 23.03
C LYS A 860 31.31 -4.63 23.13
N ASN A 861 31.80 -3.88 22.14
CA ASN A 861 31.64 -2.42 22.10
C ASN A 861 30.16 -1.99 22.10
N LYS A 862 29.27 -2.75 21.42
CA LYS A 862 27.82 -2.48 21.46
C LYS A 862 27.20 -2.84 22.82
N MET A 863 27.68 -3.87 23.51
CA MET A 863 27.24 -4.18 24.88
C MET A 863 27.66 -3.09 25.88
N ASP A 864 28.88 -2.56 25.76
CA ASP A 864 29.35 -1.40 26.54
C ASP A 864 28.55 -0.12 26.23
N GLU A 865 28.18 0.12 24.98
CA GLU A 865 27.29 1.22 24.59
C GLU A 865 25.88 1.03 25.19
N LEU A 866 25.31 -0.17 25.12
CA LEU A 866 24.00 -0.48 25.68
C LEU A 866 23.96 -0.48 27.20
N ALA A 867 25.10 -0.63 27.88
CA ALA A 867 25.20 -0.48 29.33
C ALA A 867 24.81 0.94 29.83
N GLN A 868 24.70 1.95 28.96
CA GLN A 868 24.11 3.25 29.34
C GLN A 868 22.57 3.21 29.50
N TYR A 869 21.90 2.22 28.89
CA TYR A 869 20.44 2.04 28.92
C TYR A 869 20.01 0.82 29.74
N ILE A 870 20.73 -0.30 29.60
CA ILE A 870 20.47 -1.59 30.24
C ILE A 870 21.45 -1.76 31.40
N ASN A 871 21.18 -1.06 32.50
CA ASN A 871 21.98 -1.11 33.73
C ASN A 871 21.11 -1.13 34.99
N ARG A 872 21.74 -1.52 36.10
CA ARG A 872 21.14 -1.65 37.43
C ARG A 872 20.31 -0.43 37.86
N ASP A 873 20.85 0.78 37.72
CA ASP A 873 20.19 2.01 38.18
C ASP A 873 18.95 2.34 37.33
N THR A 874 19.04 2.16 36.00
CA THR A 874 17.94 2.40 35.07
C THR A 874 16.84 1.35 35.23
N ILE A 875 17.20 0.09 35.49
CA ILE A 875 16.27 -0.98 35.82
C ILE A 875 15.59 -0.70 37.17
N GLN A 876 16.33 -0.35 38.23
CA GLN A 876 15.76 -0.01 39.55
C GLN A 876 14.74 1.12 39.43
N ALA A 877 15.10 2.22 38.78
CA ALA A 877 14.23 3.37 38.59
C ALA A 877 12.95 3.05 37.79
N GLN A 878 12.97 2.00 36.97
CA GLN A 878 11.80 1.53 36.22
C GLN A 878 10.95 0.53 37.04
N LEU A 879 11.59 -0.42 37.75
CA LEU A 879 10.92 -1.35 38.66
C LEU A 879 10.19 -0.63 39.80
N ASP A 880 10.78 0.44 40.35
CA ASP A 880 10.18 1.27 41.40
C ASP A 880 8.86 1.92 40.97
N LYS A 881 8.70 2.27 39.67
CA LYS A 881 7.42 2.74 39.12
C LYS A 881 6.38 1.63 39.12
N TYR A 882 6.74 0.46 38.56
CA TYR A 882 5.80 -0.64 38.36
C TYR A 882 5.29 -1.21 39.69
N ARG A 883 6.15 -1.22 40.73
CA ARG A 883 5.87 -1.84 42.03
C ARG A 883 4.51 -1.41 42.60
N GLY A 884 4.23 -0.10 42.57
CA GLY A 884 2.97 0.46 43.08
C GLY A 884 1.71 0.01 42.33
N VAL A 885 1.84 -0.41 41.06
CA VAL A 885 0.74 -0.96 40.24
C VAL A 885 0.60 -2.47 40.45
N VAL A 886 1.72 -3.21 40.46
CA VAL A 886 1.73 -4.66 40.30
C VAL A 886 1.69 -5.41 41.63
N GLU A 887 2.44 -4.97 42.64
CA GLU A 887 2.50 -5.60 43.97
C GLU A 887 1.11 -5.79 44.62
N PRO A 888 0.14 -4.85 44.50
CA PRO A 888 -1.23 -5.06 45.01
C PRO A 888 -2.01 -6.21 44.33
N PHE A 889 -1.70 -6.59 43.09
CA PHE A 889 -2.35 -7.72 42.41
C PHE A 889 -1.76 -9.06 42.85
N LEU A 890 -0.44 -9.11 43.04
CA LEU A 890 0.29 -10.32 43.45
C LEU A 890 -0.22 -10.94 44.76
N TYR A 891 -0.85 -10.15 45.62
CA TYR A 891 -1.41 -10.56 46.91
C TYR A 891 -2.95 -10.52 47.00
N ARG A 892 -3.67 -10.45 45.87
CA ARG A 892 -5.15 -10.49 45.84
C ARG A 892 -5.73 -11.48 44.82
N LEU A 893 -7.00 -11.84 45.00
CA LEU A 893 -7.72 -12.64 44.01
C LEU A 893 -8.07 -11.78 42.78
N PRO A 894 -8.05 -12.34 41.56
CA PRO A 894 -7.83 -13.76 41.25
C PRO A 894 -6.36 -14.21 41.22
N ASP A 895 -5.40 -13.30 41.05
CA ASP A 895 -4.03 -13.64 40.65
C ASP A 895 -3.25 -14.45 41.70
N MET A 896 -3.41 -14.11 42.98
CA MET A 896 -2.88 -14.86 44.12
C MET A 896 -3.26 -16.36 44.12
N LYS A 897 -4.36 -16.76 43.45
CA LYS A 897 -4.78 -18.17 43.34
C LYS A 897 -3.91 -18.98 42.38
N TYR A 898 -3.29 -18.33 41.39
CA TYR A 898 -2.58 -18.99 40.29
C TYR A 898 -1.06 -18.76 40.32
N LEU A 899 -0.57 -17.97 41.27
CA LEU A 899 0.84 -17.83 41.60
C LEU A 899 1.24 -18.90 42.65
N PRO A 900 2.40 -19.56 42.53
CA PRO A 900 2.86 -20.54 43.51
C PRO A 900 3.12 -19.92 44.90
N ALA A 901 2.82 -20.72 45.94
CA ALA A 901 3.26 -20.55 47.33
C ALA A 901 3.34 -19.11 47.89
N GLN A 902 2.18 -18.43 47.95
CA GLN A 902 1.98 -17.17 48.69
C GLN A 902 2.89 -15.98 48.25
N ASN A 903 3.47 -16.07 47.05
CA ASN A 903 4.32 -15.08 46.40
C ASN A 903 5.38 -14.42 47.32
N SER A 904 6.09 -15.26 48.07
CA SER A 904 7.20 -14.85 48.94
C SER A 904 8.50 -14.53 48.18
N ASN A 905 8.53 -14.71 46.85
CA ASN A 905 9.73 -14.55 46.03
C ASN A 905 9.84 -13.19 45.33
N PHE A 906 8.85 -12.29 45.40
CA PHE A 906 8.82 -11.07 44.57
C PHE A 906 10.07 -10.19 44.70
N GLU A 907 10.58 -9.96 45.91
CA GLU A 907 11.85 -9.22 46.11
C GLU A 907 13.07 -9.95 45.51
N ASN A 908 13.06 -11.29 45.49
CA ASN A 908 14.10 -12.09 44.84
C ASN A 908 13.99 -12.04 43.31
N GLU A 909 12.77 -11.95 42.74
CA GLU A 909 12.58 -11.71 41.31
C GLU A 909 13.17 -10.35 40.92
N LEU A 910 12.84 -9.29 41.67
CA LEU A 910 13.39 -7.95 41.45
C LEU A 910 14.93 -7.96 41.57
N ALA A 911 15.48 -8.58 42.62
CA ALA A 911 16.93 -8.72 42.82
C ALA A 911 17.62 -9.57 41.74
N THR A 912 16.92 -10.54 41.14
CA THR A 912 17.40 -11.30 39.98
C THR A 912 17.49 -10.37 38.77
N ILE A 913 16.37 -9.78 38.37
CA ILE A 913 16.22 -8.88 37.22
C ILE A 913 17.24 -7.74 37.25
N LEU A 914 17.43 -7.10 38.41
CA LEU A 914 18.39 -6.00 38.62
C LEU A 914 19.84 -6.33 38.30
N ALA A 915 20.21 -7.62 38.40
CA ALA A 915 21.57 -8.10 38.23
C ALA A 915 21.72 -9.07 37.04
N THR A 916 20.67 -9.25 36.23
CA THR A 916 20.75 -10.01 34.98
C THR A 916 21.77 -9.41 34.00
N PRO A 917 21.84 -8.08 33.73
CA PRO A 917 22.80 -7.54 32.76
C PRO A 917 24.25 -7.85 33.12
N GLU A 918 24.59 -7.71 34.40
CA GLU A 918 25.91 -8.04 34.96
C GLU A 918 26.26 -9.52 34.70
N ARG A 919 25.31 -10.44 34.96
CA ARG A 919 25.48 -11.89 34.74
C ARG A 919 25.41 -12.31 33.27
N GLY A 920 24.65 -11.62 32.43
CA GLY A 920 24.56 -11.88 30.99
C GLY A 920 25.87 -11.57 30.28
N ILE A 921 26.52 -10.45 30.66
CA ILE A 921 27.87 -10.09 30.21
C ILE A 921 28.89 -11.12 30.72
N GLU A 922 28.85 -11.49 32.01
CA GLU A 922 29.74 -12.52 32.58
C GLU A 922 29.62 -13.87 31.83
N ARG A 923 28.39 -14.32 31.56
CA ARG A 923 28.11 -15.55 30.79
C ARG A 923 28.57 -15.47 29.34
N PHE A 924 28.43 -14.31 28.70
CA PHE A 924 28.93 -14.11 27.34
C PHE A 924 30.46 -14.20 27.30
N LEU A 925 31.17 -13.52 28.22
CA LEU A 925 32.63 -13.62 28.29
C LEU A 925 33.08 -15.05 28.60
N ALA A 926 32.40 -15.78 29.48
CA ALA A 926 32.65 -17.20 29.76
C ALA A 926 32.16 -18.17 28.66
N ASP A 927 31.42 -17.69 27.66
CA ASP A 927 31.02 -18.43 26.46
C ASP A 927 32.02 -18.23 25.31
N LEU A 928 32.70 -17.08 25.24
CA LEU A 928 33.79 -16.87 24.30
C LEU A 928 34.91 -17.90 24.50
N GLU A 929 35.29 -18.15 25.75
CA GLU A 929 36.33 -19.11 26.21
C GLU A 929 35.91 -20.59 26.11
N LYS A 930 35.04 -20.95 25.17
CA LYS A 930 34.59 -22.33 24.95
C LYS A 930 34.63 -22.72 23.48
N PRO A 931 34.90 -24.00 23.17
CA PRO A 931 34.47 -24.58 21.90
C PRO A 931 32.97 -24.36 21.68
N LYS A 932 32.56 -24.06 20.46
CA LYS A 932 31.17 -23.76 20.11
C LYS A 932 30.41 -25.04 19.70
N PRO A 933 29.09 -25.13 19.98
CA PRO A 933 28.31 -26.35 19.72
C PRO A 933 28.22 -26.73 18.23
N PHE A 934 27.94 -28.01 17.97
CA PHE A 934 27.95 -28.64 16.65
C PHE A 934 26.86 -29.74 16.59
N TYR A 935 26.50 -30.21 15.40
CA TYR A 935 25.51 -31.28 15.21
C TYR A 935 26.15 -32.66 14.98
N MET A 936 25.42 -33.74 15.25
CA MET A 936 25.84 -35.14 15.05
C MET A 936 24.98 -35.82 13.99
N ASN A 937 25.59 -36.47 12.99
CA ASN A 937 24.87 -37.10 11.88
C ASN A 937 24.27 -38.47 12.27
N ASP A 938 23.51 -39.08 11.36
CA ASP A 938 22.90 -40.39 11.59
C ASP A 938 23.95 -41.53 11.51
N VAL A 939 23.85 -42.52 12.40
CA VAL A 939 24.83 -43.63 12.47
C VAL A 939 24.67 -44.56 11.26
N VAL A 940 25.67 -44.60 10.38
CA VAL A 940 25.62 -45.39 9.14
C VAL A 940 26.16 -46.81 9.38
N GLN A 941 25.38 -47.83 8.99
CA GLN A 941 25.70 -49.24 9.24
C GLN A 941 26.17 -49.95 7.97
N ASN A 942 27.43 -50.39 7.95
CA ASN A 942 28.05 -51.15 6.85
C ASN A 942 28.41 -52.56 7.34
N GLY A 943 27.39 -53.44 7.37
CA GLY A 943 27.53 -54.79 7.89
C GLY A 943 27.78 -54.77 9.40
N GLN A 944 28.94 -55.29 9.84
CA GLN A 944 29.35 -55.24 11.26
C GLN A 944 30.10 -53.96 11.65
N THR A 945 30.14 -52.95 10.77
CA THR A 945 30.80 -51.65 11.00
C THR A 945 29.75 -50.56 11.20
N LEU A 946 29.88 -49.82 12.29
CA LEU A 946 29.15 -48.60 12.56
C LEU A 946 30.06 -47.41 12.28
N HIS A 947 29.59 -46.48 11.46
CA HIS A 947 30.25 -45.21 11.18
C HIS A 947 29.50 -44.11 11.92
N PHE A 948 30.25 -43.33 12.70
CA PHE A 948 29.78 -42.19 13.47
C PHE A 948 30.49 -40.95 12.94
N ASP A 949 29.77 -39.88 12.63
CA ASP A 949 30.35 -38.61 12.17
C ASP A 949 29.53 -37.40 12.64
N TRP A 950 30.19 -36.25 12.74
CA TRP A 950 29.64 -35.03 13.35
C TRP A 950 30.23 -33.76 12.71
N GLY A 951 29.65 -32.61 13.03
CA GLY A 951 30.10 -31.30 12.57
C GLY A 951 31.40 -30.86 13.23
N VAL A 952 32.18 -30.03 12.51
CA VAL A 952 33.35 -29.36 13.07
C VAL A 952 32.90 -28.31 14.10
N SER A 953 33.22 -28.53 15.37
CA SER A 953 33.18 -27.47 16.40
C SER A 953 34.19 -26.37 16.07
N PHE A 954 33.91 -25.15 16.51
CA PHE A 954 34.73 -23.96 16.25
C PHE A 954 35.20 -23.36 17.55
N ASP A 955 36.39 -22.77 17.54
CA ASP A 955 37.05 -22.16 18.68
C ASP A 955 37.49 -20.74 18.30
N LEU A 956 37.42 -19.78 19.22
CA LEU A 956 37.80 -18.38 18.96
C LEU A 956 39.27 -18.09 19.30
N GLN A 957 39.91 -18.97 20.07
CA GLN A 957 41.28 -18.84 20.57
C GLN A 957 42.28 -19.57 19.65
N ASP A 958 41.80 -20.24 18.60
CA ASP A 958 42.52 -21.18 17.71
C ASP A 958 43.11 -22.39 18.48
N ASP A 959 42.44 -22.80 19.56
CA ASP A 959 42.83 -23.95 20.37
C ASP A 959 42.60 -25.30 19.66
N LYS A 960 43.38 -26.31 20.05
CA LYS A 960 43.30 -27.65 19.46
C LYS A 960 42.17 -28.46 20.08
N LEU A 961 41.02 -28.44 19.42
CA LEU A 961 39.85 -29.22 19.79
C LEU A 961 40.10 -30.74 19.72
N LEU A 962 39.66 -31.44 20.76
CA LEU A 962 39.67 -32.90 20.91
C LEU A 962 38.27 -33.40 21.23
N TYR A 963 37.83 -34.45 20.53
CA TYR A 963 36.50 -35.03 20.73
C TYR A 963 36.56 -36.30 21.60
N THR A 964 35.54 -36.46 22.43
CA THR A 964 35.23 -37.67 23.19
C THR A 964 33.91 -38.24 22.71
N LEU A 965 33.93 -39.44 22.14
CA LEU A 965 32.74 -40.19 21.74
C LEU A 965 32.42 -41.25 22.81
N THR A 966 31.14 -41.28 23.24
CA THR A 966 30.63 -42.24 24.23
C THR A 966 29.42 -42.96 23.67
N ILE A 967 29.30 -44.27 23.93
CA ILE A 967 28.15 -45.10 23.57
C ILE A 967 27.71 -45.88 24.81
N ALA A 968 26.41 -45.84 25.14
CA ALA A 968 25.81 -46.55 26.27
C ALA A 968 24.55 -47.32 25.86
N THR A 969 24.10 -48.25 26.70
CA THR A 969 22.80 -48.94 26.56
C THR A 969 21.62 -48.18 27.17
N ASP A 970 21.87 -47.03 27.79
CA ASP A 970 20.85 -46.19 28.42
C ASP A 970 21.04 -44.70 28.12
N LYS A 971 19.97 -43.94 28.32
CA LYS A 971 19.89 -42.50 28.05
C LYS A 971 20.64 -41.60 29.05
N TYR A 972 21.03 -42.12 30.22
CA TYR A 972 21.79 -41.38 31.24
C TYR A 972 23.31 -41.49 31.03
N MET A 973 23.76 -42.26 30.04
CA MET A 973 25.19 -42.56 29.76
C MET A 973 25.92 -43.27 30.92
N GLU A 974 25.19 -44.00 31.78
CA GLU A 974 25.81 -44.73 32.90
C GLU A 974 26.41 -46.07 32.47
N ASN A 975 25.69 -46.86 31.67
CA ASN A 975 26.10 -48.20 31.22
C ASN A 975 26.85 -48.09 29.88
N ILE A 976 28.02 -47.46 29.93
CA ILE A 976 28.91 -47.26 28.79
C ILE A 976 29.40 -48.60 28.24
N VAL A 977 29.15 -48.85 26.96
CA VAL A 977 29.64 -50.03 26.22
C VAL A 977 30.87 -49.72 25.35
N HIS A 978 31.07 -48.45 24.98
CA HIS A 978 32.28 -47.99 24.29
C HIS A 978 32.55 -46.52 24.63
N GLU A 979 33.82 -46.18 24.85
CA GLU A 979 34.27 -44.79 25.02
C GLU A 979 35.57 -44.60 24.24
N LYS A 980 35.68 -43.49 23.51
CA LYS A 980 36.89 -43.09 22.81
C LYS A 980 37.18 -41.60 23.01
N LYS A 981 38.16 -41.33 23.87
CA LYS A 981 38.71 -39.98 24.13
C LYS A 981 39.84 -39.61 23.15
N GLY A 982 40.01 -38.30 22.93
CA GLY A 982 41.13 -37.72 22.19
C GLY A 982 41.09 -38.00 20.68
N ILE A 983 39.91 -37.98 20.07
CA ILE A 983 39.74 -38.04 18.61
C ILE A 983 40.03 -36.64 18.04
N LYS A 984 40.68 -36.55 16.87
CA LYS A 984 40.95 -35.28 16.16
C LYS A 984 40.11 -35.14 14.90
N GLU A 985 39.76 -36.28 14.33
CA GLU A 985 38.86 -36.45 13.21
C GLU A 985 37.41 -36.28 13.65
N ILE A 986 36.56 -35.73 12.79
CA ILE A 986 35.10 -35.60 13.01
C ILE A 986 34.32 -36.90 12.69
N GLN A 987 35.00 -38.05 12.74
CA GLN A 987 34.45 -39.34 12.38
C GLN A 987 35.12 -40.49 13.14
N TYR A 988 34.39 -41.58 13.36
CA TYR A 988 34.88 -42.77 14.06
C TYR A 988 34.22 -44.06 13.54
N GLU A 989 34.99 -45.14 13.43
CA GLU A 989 34.48 -46.49 13.11
C GLU A 989 34.50 -47.40 14.34
N LEU A 990 33.38 -48.04 14.65
CA LEU A 990 33.28 -49.14 15.62
C LEU A 990 32.87 -50.44 14.92
N LYS A 991 33.38 -51.58 15.37
CA LYS A 991 33.09 -52.89 14.77
C LYS A 991 32.69 -53.91 15.83
N GLY A 992 31.64 -54.68 15.54
CA GLY A 992 31.18 -55.78 16.39
C GLY A 992 30.38 -55.37 17.64
N LEU A 993 29.68 -54.24 17.61
CA LEU A 993 28.62 -53.98 18.59
C LEU A 993 27.48 -55.00 18.39
N ALA A 994 26.78 -55.37 19.46
CA ALA A 994 25.71 -56.38 19.40
C ALA A 994 24.41 -55.78 18.84
N LYS A 995 23.48 -56.63 18.37
CA LYS A 995 22.12 -56.20 18.02
C LYS A 995 21.42 -55.62 19.26
N GLY A 996 20.88 -54.40 19.15
CA GLY A 996 20.15 -53.74 20.23
C GLY A 996 20.05 -52.23 20.07
N ASN A 997 19.37 -51.60 21.02
CA ASN A 997 19.22 -50.14 21.08
C ASN A 997 20.33 -49.53 21.94
N TYR A 998 20.89 -48.43 21.46
CA TYR A 998 22.01 -47.72 22.07
C TYR A 998 21.80 -46.21 21.99
N PHE A 999 22.55 -45.50 22.83
CA PHE A 999 22.64 -44.05 22.83
C PHE A 999 24.10 -43.68 22.58
N TRP A 1000 24.36 -42.59 21.86
CA TRP A 1000 25.69 -42.02 21.74
C TRP A 1000 25.69 -40.50 21.90
N SER A 1001 26.83 -39.99 22.37
CA SER A 1001 27.13 -38.56 22.50
C SER A 1001 28.54 -38.26 22.01
N VAL A 1002 28.76 -37.01 21.61
CA VAL A 1002 30.08 -36.45 21.36
C VAL A 1002 30.24 -35.16 22.14
N ILE A 1003 31.30 -35.08 22.94
CA ILE A 1003 31.69 -33.87 23.70
C ILE A 1003 33.03 -33.40 23.14
N VAL A 1004 33.18 -32.10 22.90
CA VAL A 1004 34.44 -31.48 22.48
C VAL A 1004 35.11 -30.77 23.65
N GLU A 1005 36.44 -30.76 23.67
CA GLU A 1005 37.30 -30.21 24.71
C GLU A 1005 38.49 -29.48 24.07
N ASP A 1006 38.88 -28.32 24.60
CA ASP A 1006 40.02 -27.50 24.14
C ASP A 1006 41.34 -27.85 24.87
N GLU A 1007 42.40 -27.03 24.70
CA GLU A 1007 43.67 -27.24 25.43
C GLU A 1007 43.64 -26.71 26.88
N HIS A 1008 42.62 -25.93 27.25
CA HIS A 1008 42.42 -25.37 28.59
C HIS A 1008 41.49 -26.22 29.48
N GLY A 1009 40.77 -27.19 28.91
CA GLY A 1009 39.84 -28.08 29.58
C GLY A 1009 38.38 -27.61 29.58
N ASN A 1010 38.02 -26.55 28.85
CA ASN A 1010 36.62 -26.17 28.65
C ASN A 1010 35.96 -27.19 27.71
N LYS A 1011 34.65 -27.41 27.91
CA LYS A 1011 33.91 -28.47 27.23
C LYS A 1011 32.60 -27.94 26.67
N GLN A 1012 32.20 -28.51 25.54
CA GLN A 1012 30.90 -28.24 24.94
C GLN A 1012 30.26 -29.52 24.42
N ASP A 1013 29.00 -29.74 24.80
CA ASP A 1013 28.14 -30.77 24.23
C ASP A 1013 27.62 -30.33 22.86
N SER A 1014 27.18 -31.30 22.05
CA SER A 1014 26.55 -31.05 20.76
C SER A 1014 25.13 -30.45 20.90
N PHE A 1015 24.53 -30.03 19.78
CA PHE A 1015 23.16 -29.45 19.73
C PHE A 1015 22.04 -30.47 20.01
N GLU A 1016 22.37 -31.75 19.95
CA GLU A 1016 21.43 -32.87 19.94
C GLU A 1016 20.55 -32.95 21.20
N MET A 1017 19.38 -33.54 21.01
CA MET A 1017 18.40 -33.73 22.06
C MET A 1017 17.65 -35.04 21.83
N TYR A 1018 17.63 -35.89 22.84
CA TYR A 1018 16.76 -37.06 22.91
C TYR A 1018 15.62 -36.77 23.88
N ILE A 1019 14.39 -37.08 23.46
CA ILE A 1019 13.18 -37.01 24.28
C ILE A 1019 12.69 -38.44 24.47
N ASP A 1020 12.46 -38.85 25.71
CA ASP A 1020 12.01 -40.21 26.02
C ASP A 1020 10.47 -40.35 26.07
N SER A 1021 9.99 -41.57 26.31
CA SER A 1021 8.56 -41.90 26.43
C SER A 1021 7.82 -41.27 27.62
N GLN A 1022 8.53 -40.53 28.50
CA GLN A 1022 7.97 -39.79 29.64
C GLN A 1022 8.10 -38.26 29.43
N GLU A 1023 8.50 -37.82 28.23
CA GLU A 1023 8.83 -36.43 27.88
C GLU A 1023 10.05 -35.87 28.66
N GLU A 1024 10.91 -36.75 29.20
CA GLU A 1024 12.16 -36.36 29.86
C GLU A 1024 13.26 -36.03 28.81
N LEU A 1025 13.98 -34.93 29.02
CA LEU A 1025 14.90 -34.29 28.07
C LEU A 1025 16.36 -34.66 28.33
N PHE A 1026 17.08 -35.08 27.29
CA PHE A 1026 18.49 -35.51 27.35
C PHE A 1026 19.31 -34.76 26.28
N TYR A 1027 20.23 -33.91 26.72
CA TYR A 1027 21.04 -33.05 25.85
C TYR A 1027 22.34 -33.72 25.38
N GLY A 1028 22.82 -33.38 24.19
CA GLY A 1028 24.07 -33.89 23.59
C GLY A 1028 24.02 -35.37 23.16
N ILE A 1029 22.83 -35.96 23.05
CA ILE A 1029 22.63 -37.41 22.91
C ILE A 1029 21.71 -37.74 21.72
N ARG A 1030 22.06 -38.78 20.94
CA ARG A 1030 21.17 -39.42 19.94
C ARG A 1030 21.00 -40.91 20.23
N ALA A 1031 19.81 -41.45 19.94
CA ALA A 1031 19.53 -42.88 19.98
C ALA A 1031 19.75 -43.54 18.61
N PHE A 1032 20.13 -44.82 18.59
CA PHE A 1032 20.22 -45.65 17.39
C PHE A 1032 19.96 -47.15 17.69
N GLU A 1033 19.47 -47.91 16.72
CA GLU A 1033 19.39 -49.38 16.79
C GLU A 1033 20.50 -50.00 15.92
N VAL A 1034 21.16 -51.05 16.40
CA VAL A 1034 22.01 -51.94 15.59
C VAL A 1034 21.17 -53.12 15.10
N GLU A 1035 21.23 -53.42 13.80
CA GLU A 1035 20.38 -54.45 13.16
C GLU A 1035 20.83 -55.91 13.33
#